data_AF-A0A9R1DQC1-F1
#
_entry.id   AF-A0A9R1DQC1-F1
#
_cell.length_a   1.000
_cell.length_b   1.000
_cell.length_c   1.000
_cell.angle_alpha   90.00
_cell.angle_beta   90.00
_cell.angle_gamma   90.00
#
_symmetry.space_group_name_H-M   'P 1'
#
loop_
_entity.id
_entity.type
_entity.pdbx_description
1 polymer ?
#
loop_
_entity_poly.entity_id
_entity_poly.type
_entity_poly.pdbx_seq_one_letter_code
_entity_poly.pdbx_strand_id
1 'polypeptide(L)'
;MTSMDMSIPFHVLEQTTEKFSDKQMIGSGGYGKVYKGVYNGEHIAVKLFYGVQALDKTFENECFNILRIQHPNIIRLVGYCYETQRKHVMYNGELRFSDHIYRILCFELMQGGSLDKYLNESRDYDWPTCYDIIKGTCEGLNFLHTGCGSQILHLDLKPGNILLDKDMRAKVADFGLSRFLSKQHTHITNTIAGTDGYMPPEFWSKRQISPKNDVYSLGIIIIEILVGRRGYLEFHEMDDVTPFNKLVIEKWQKWICAMTSPCPSAEIDQVETCIKIAIKCVDRERENRPTVAEILNTLRETEKRFHLLGQSLPTPTKIGPRGGMGGSICDIEENPWRLTSLTIFCRGIIDSISFSYIDQYGRKQHVGPWGVDYISQNTETICFGSSEFVEEVSGAYGNYRGILRVISLTFVTNVRTYGPFGNPYHEHMAGLTHFRFMADEGSRIVGFHGRSGSYIDAIGVYMYPNDRTTVGLISVPLILDGQGLPTPTKSGSWGGSGGSARDINQKSWRLTSLTVSYKGLIDAFSFSYIDQAGKKQSVGPWGEGYYNDTTKTISFGPAEFVKEVCGAYGNHNGIVIVKFLTFVTNEGTYGPFGTPDHPGPDVSATHFRFVADEGSTIVGFYGRSGRYIDAIGVYTVRVR
;
A
#
# COMPACT_ATOMS: atom_id res chain seq x y z
N MET A 1 5.80 6.34 -34.52
CA MET A 1 5.14 5.24 -35.24
C MET A 1 4.00 5.83 -36.04
N THR A 2 3.95 5.58 -37.35
CA THR A 2 2.82 5.95 -38.22
C THR A 2 1.63 5.03 -37.94
N SER A 3 0.39 5.48 -38.18
CA SER A 3 -0.83 4.70 -37.88
C SER A 3 -0.89 3.33 -38.55
N MET A 4 -0.17 3.12 -39.67
CA MET A 4 -0.08 1.83 -40.36
C MET A 4 0.66 0.74 -39.56
N ASP A 5 1.58 1.09 -38.65
CA ASP A 5 2.36 0.10 -37.89
C ASP A 5 1.57 -0.60 -36.76
N MET A 6 0.37 -0.11 -36.45
CA MET A 6 -0.47 -0.62 -35.34
C MET A 6 -1.72 -1.37 -35.81
N SER A 7 -1.90 -1.55 -37.12
CA SER A 7 -3.00 -2.35 -37.67
C SER A 7 -2.70 -3.84 -37.48
N ILE A 8 -3.58 -4.56 -36.79
CA ILE A 8 -3.48 -5.99 -36.57
C ILE A 8 -4.58 -6.69 -37.38
N PRO A 9 -4.26 -7.67 -38.24
CA PRO A 9 -5.27 -8.33 -39.03
C PRO A 9 -6.31 -9.10 -38.19
N PHE A 10 -7.57 -9.14 -38.62
CA PHE A 10 -8.65 -9.78 -37.87
C PHE A 10 -8.34 -11.25 -37.52
N HIS A 11 -7.82 -12.01 -38.50
CA HIS A 11 -7.53 -13.44 -38.30
C HIS A 11 -6.46 -13.68 -37.21
N VAL A 12 -5.54 -12.74 -37.02
CA VAL A 12 -4.54 -12.80 -35.95
C VAL A 12 -5.21 -12.60 -34.59
N LEU A 13 -6.12 -11.64 -34.48
CA LEU A 13 -6.88 -11.38 -33.25
C LEU A 13 -7.87 -12.50 -32.93
N GLU A 14 -8.45 -13.13 -33.95
CA GLU A 14 -9.28 -14.32 -33.79
C GLU A 14 -8.47 -15.48 -33.19
N GLN A 15 -7.25 -15.74 -33.68
CA GLN A 15 -6.36 -16.76 -33.09
C GLN A 15 -5.92 -16.38 -31.66
N THR A 16 -5.54 -15.11 -31.48
CA THR A 16 -5.06 -14.54 -30.20
C THR A 16 -6.08 -14.69 -29.06
N THR A 17 -7.37 -14.71 -29.39
CA THR A 17 -8.49 -14.77 -28.43
C THR A 17 -9.20 -16.13 -28.42
N GLU A 18 -8.62 -17.17 -29.02
CA GLU A 18 -9.24 -18.49 -29.17
C GLU A 18 -10.63 -18.42 -29.83
N LYS A 19 -10.73 -17.67 -30.93
CA LYS A 19 -11.95 -17.36 -31.67
C LYS A 19 -12.98 -16.60 -30.84
N PHE A 20 -12.52 -15.63 -30.05
CA PHE A 20 -13.35 -14.83 -29.14
C PHE A 20 -14.17 -15.74 -28.20
N SER A 21 -13.52 -16.76 -27.64
CA SER A 21 -14.16 -17.71 -26.72
C SER A 21 -14.63 -17.01 -25.45
N ASP A 22 -15.79 -17.42 -24.91
CA ASP A 22 -16.27 -16.93 -23.62
C ASP A 22 -15.28 -17.23 -22.46
N LYS A 23 -14.40 -18.23 -22.61
CA LYS A 23 -13.31 -18.51 -21.64
C LYS A 23 -12.29 -17.37 -21.54
N GLN A 24 -12.09 -16.64 -22.63
CA GLN A 24 -11.17 -15.50 -22.70
C GLN A 24 -11.90 -14.19 -22.41
N MET A 25 -13.22 -14.16 -22.25
CA MET A 25 -13.96 -12.94 -21.99
C MET A 25 -13.68 -12.41 -20.58
N ILE A 26 -13.17 -11.19 -20.49
CA ILE A 26 -12.85 -10.52 -19.22
C ILE A 26 -13.82 -9.37 -18.89
N GLY A 27 -14.66 -8.97 -19.85
CA GLY A 27 -15.68 -7.97 -19.61
C GLY A 27 -16.66 -7.82 -20.78
N SER A 28 -17.82 -7.25 -20.50
CA SER A 28 -18.82 -6.89 -21.50
C SER A 28 -19.51 -5.59 -21.09
N GLY A 29 -19.76 -4.70 -22.05
CA GLY A 29 -20.43 -3.42 -21.81
C GLY A 29 -21.30 -3.00 -22.99
N GLY A 30 -21.81 -1.76 -22.95
CA GLY A 30 -22.71 -1.23 -23.98
C GLY A 30 -22.10 -1.11 -25.37
N TYR A 31 -20.77 -1.03 -25.47
CA TYR A 31 -20.05 -0.84 -26.74
C TYR A 31 -19.51 -2.14 -27.33
N GLY A 32 -19.41 -3.22 -26.54
CA GLY A 32 -18.81 -4.46 -27.00
C GLY A 32 -18.40 -5.42 -25.88
N LYS A 33 -17.59 -6.40 -26.25
CA LYS A 33 -16.99 -7.40 -25.35
C LYS A 33 -15.48 -7.25 -25.33
N VAL A 34 -14.86 -7.55 -24.20
CA VAL A 34 -13.41 -7.50 -24.01
C VAL A 34 -12.90 -8.91 -23.71
N TYR A 35 -11.89 -9.33 -24.47
CA TYR A 35 -11.26 -10.64 -24.35
C TYR A 35 -9.79 -10.50 -23.95
N LYS A 36 -9.28 -11.46 -23.20
CA LYS A 36 -7.86 -11.63 -22.96
C LYS A 36 -7.22 -12.34 -24.14
N GLY A 37 -5.98 -11.97 -24.45
CA GLY A 37 -5.17 -12.66 -25.45
C GLY A 37 -3.68 -12.49 -25.20
N VAL A 38 -2.88 -13.13 -26.05
CA VAL A 38 -1.42 -12.97 -26.11
C VAL A 38 -1.02 -12.60 -27.52
N TYR A 39 -0.38 -11.44 -27.68
CA TYR A 39 0.10 -10.94 -28.98
C TYR A 39 1.57 -10.53 -28.86
N ASN A 40 2.43 -11.05 -29.74
CA ASN A 40 3.88 -10.83 -29.71
C ASN A 40 4.55 -11.09 -28.34
N GLY A 41 4.04 -12.08 -27.60
CA GLY A 41 4.53 -12.44 -26.26
C GLY A 41 4.02 -11.55 -25.12
N GLU A 42 3.19 -10.54 -25.42
CA GLU A 42 2.57 -9.67 -24.42
C GLU A 42 1.10 -10.05 -24.17
N HIS A 43 0.67 -10.00 -22.91
CA HIS A 43 -0.75 -10.13 -22.57
C HIS A 43 -1.53 -8.86 -22.92
N ILE A 44 -2.60 -9.02 -23.70
CA ILE A 44 -3.43 -7.91 -24.18
C ILE A 44 -4.90 -8.07 -23.83
N ALA A 45 -5.60 -6.94 -23.78
CA ALA A 45 -7.06 -6.85 -23.72
C ALA A 45 -7.61 -6.43 -25.09
N VAL A 46 -8.48 -7.26 -25.67
CA VAL A 46 -9.02 -7.14 -27.03
C VAL A 46 -10.50 -6.74 -26.93
N LYS A 47 -10.79 -5.44 -27.11
CA LYS A 47 -12.14 -4.86 -27.10
C LYS A 47 -12.75 -4.98 -28.50
N LEU A 48 -13.65 -5.95 -28.66
CA LEU A 48 -14.45 -6.16 -29.87
C LEU A 48 -15.76 -5.38 -29.77
N PHE A 49 -15.96 -4.41 -30.65
CA PHE A 49 -17.19 -3.61 -30.70
C PHE A 49 -18.34 -4.38 -31.36
N TYR A 50 -19.58 -4.08 -30.96
CA TYR A 50 -20.75 -4.64 -31.64
C TYR A 50 -20.85 -4.13 -33.09
N GLY A 51 -21.40 -4.96 -33.98
CA GLY A 51 -21.51 -4.68 -35.43
C GLY A 51 -22.57 -3.65 -35.80
N VAL A 52 -22.71 -2.55 -35.05
CA VAL A 52 -23.70 -1.49 -35.27
C VAL A 52 -22.99 -0.26 -35.85
N GLN A 53 -23.43 0.22 -37.02
CA GLN A 53 -22.83 1.40 -37.69
C GLN A 53 -22.76 2.65 -36.81
N ALA A 54 -23.69 2.82 -35.86
CA ALA A 54 -23.67 3.94 -34.91
C ALA A 54 -22.36 4.00 -34.07
N LEU A 55 -21.63 2.89 -33.96
CA LEU A 55 -20.37 2.80 -33.22
C LEU A 55 -19.13 3.20 -34.04
N ASP A 56 -19.24 3.46 -35.35
CA ASP A 56 -18.11 3.90 -36.18
C ASP A 56 -17.46 5.16 -35.59
N LYS A 57 -18.27 6.17 -35.24
CA LYS A 57 -17.76 7.40 -34.61
C LYS A 57 -17.13 7.16 -33.24
N THR A 58 -17.66 6.23 -32.46
CA THR A 58 -17.12 5.89 -31.13
C THR A 58 -15.77 5.19 -31.26
N PHE A 59 -15.67 4.22 -32.17
CA PHE A 59 -14.43 3.53 -32.49
C PHE A 59 -13.37 4.50 -33.02
N GLU A 60 -13.74 5.34 -34.00
CA GLU A 60 -12.84 6.35 -34.56
C GLU A 60 -12.37 7.32 -33.47
N ASN A 61 -13.27 7.86 -32.65
CA ASN A 61 -12.88 8.75 -31.54
C ASN A 61 -11.93 8.08 -30.55
N GLU A 62 -12.24 6.87 -30.08
CA GLU A 62 -11.40 6.15 -29.13
C GLU A 62 -10.02 5.85 -29.73
N CYS A 63 -9.99 5.38 -30.99
CA CYS A 63 -8.77 5.10 -31.73
C CYS A 63 -7.93 6.36 -31.96
N PHE A 64 -8.50 7.43 -32.54
CA PHE A 64 -7.77 8.66 -32.85
C PHE A 64 -7.25 9.38 -31.60
N ASN A 65 -8.01 9.37 -30.50
CA ASN A 65 -7.59 10.00 -29.26
C ASN A 65 -6.43 9.23 -28.64
N ILE A 66 -6.55 7.90 -28.49
CA ILE A 66 -5.53 7.10 -27.81
C ILE A 66 -4.24 6.94 -28.65
N LEU A 67 -4.34 6.91 -29.99
CA LEU A 67 -3.19 6.80 -30.90
C LEU A 67 -2.12 7.89 -30.71
N ARG A 68 -2.51 9.03 -30.13
CA ARG A 68 -1.65 10.21 -29.98
C ARG A 68 -1.11 10.39 -28.56
N ILE A 69 -1.45 9.48 -27.66
CA ILE A 69 -1.22 9.66 -26.22
C ILE A 69 -0.36 8.50 -25.72
N GLN A 70 0.71 8.86 -25.01
CA GLN A 70 1.52 7.89 -24.27
C GLN A 70 1.89 8.50 -22.93
N HIS A 71 1.40 7.89 -21.86
CA HIS A 71 1.67 8.33 -20.49
C HIS A 71 1.59 7.13 -19.54
N PRO A 72 2.41 7.04 -18.47
CA PRO A 72 2.37 5.93 -17.52
C PRO A 72 0.99 5.67 -16.89
N ASN A 73 0.20 6.72 -16.68
CA ASN A 73 -1.16 6.66 -16.11
C ASN A 73 -2.29 6.76 -17.14
N ILE A 74 -2.03 6.43 -18.39
CA ILE A 74 -3.05 6.32 -19.44
C ILE A 74 -2.87 4.95 -20.10
N ILE A 75 -3.98 4.26 -20.36
CA ILE A 75 -3.95 2.93 -20.95
C ILE A 75 -3.25 2.96 -22.31
N ARG A 76 -2.31 2.04 -22.53
CA ARG A 76 -1.58 1.96 -23.79
C ARG A 76 -2.33 1.15 -24.82
N LEU A 77 -2.56 1.75 -25.99
CA LEU A 77 -3.00 1.02 -27.18
C LEU A 77 -1.83 0.21 -27.75
N VAL A 78 -2.04 -1.09 -27.93
CA VAL A 78 -1.12 -2.04 -28.58
C VAL A 78 -1.37 -2.10 -30.08
N GLY A 79 -2.64 -2.02 -30.50
CA GLY A 79 -3.01 -2.03 -31.90
C GLY A 79 -4.52 -1.96 -32.12
N TYR A 80 -4.93 -1.91 -33.37
CA TYR A 80 -6.34 -1.87 -33.75
C TYR A 80 -6.63 -2.73 -34.99
N CYS A 81 -7.88 -3.11 -35.18
CA CYS A 81 -8.38 -3.74 -36.40
C CYS A 81 -9.62 -2.98 -36.87
N TYR A 82 -9.60 -2.56 -38.13
CA TYR A 82 -10.76 -2.05 -38.85
C TYR A 82 -10.82 -2.77 -40.21
N GLU A 83 -11.51 -3.90 -40.28
CA GLU A 83 -11.56 -4.75 -41.47
C GLU A 83 -13.00 -5.04 -41.89
N THR A 84 -13.27 -4.92 -43.20
CA THR A 84 -14.55 -5.32 -43.78
C THR A 84 -14.41 -6.71 -44.41
N GLN A 85 -15.23 -7.66 -43.96
CA GLN A 85 -15.29 -9.00 -44.53
C GLN A 85 -16.68 -9.29 -45.09
N ARG A 86 -16.74 -9.86 -46.30
CA ARG A 86 -17.99 -10.38 -46.86
C ARG A 86 -18.36 -11.71 -46.22
N LYS A 87 -19.53 -11.76 -45.59
CA LYS A 87 -20.09 -12.98 -45.02
C LYS A 87 -21.38 -13.35 -45.69
N HIS A 88 -21.63 -14.66 -45.76
CA HIS A 88 -22.92 -15.20 -46.12
C HIS A 88 -23.85 -15.10 -44.91
N VAL A 89 -25.03 -14.53 -45.10
CA VAL A 89 -26.07 -14.41 -44.07
C VAL A 89 -27.39 -14.90 -44.66
N MET A 90 -28.12 -15.69 -43.89
CA MET A 90 -29.46 -16.12 -44.25
C MET A 90 -30.45 -14.97 -44.01
N TYR A 91 -31.10 -14.50 -45.07
CA TYR A 91 -32.16 -13.48 -44.98
C TYR A 91 -33.38 -13.98 -45.73
N ASN A 92 -34.50 -14.15 -45.02
CA ASN A 92 -35.75 -14.70 -45.56
C ASN A 92 -35.59 -16.04 -46.31
N GLY A 93 -34.70 -16.92 -45.84
CA GLY A 93 -34.47 -18.23 -46.47
C GLY A 93 -33.48 -18.23 -47.65
N GLU A 94 -32.94 -17.07 -48.05
CA GLU A 94 -31.93 -16.95 -49.10
C GLU A 94 -30.55 -16.63 -48.54
N LEU A 95 -29.51 -17.21 -49.15
CA LEU A 95 -28.11 -16.92 -48.85
C LEU A 95 -27.72 -15.60 -49.53
N ARG A 96 -27.50 -14.54 -48.74
CA ARG A 96 -27.06 -13.23 -49.25
C ARG A 96 -25.69 -12.86 -48.71
N PHE A 97 -24.93 -12.10 -49.49
CA PHE A 97 -23.70 -11.49 -49.01
C PHE A 97 -24.02 -10.23 -48.20
N SER A 98 -23.39 -10.11 -47.05
CA SER A 98 -23.40 -8.90 -46.23
C SER A 98 -21.97 -8.54 -45.85
N ASP A 99 -21.64 -7.26 -45.97
CA ASP A 99 -20.38 -6.73 -45.49
C ASP A 99 -20.45 -6.61 -43.96
N HIS A 100 -19.58 -7.34 -43.28
CA HIS A 100 -19.40 -7.26 -41.83
C HIS A 100 -18.12 -6.48 -41.53
N ILE A 101 -18.25 -5.42 -40.73
CA ILE A 101 -17.13 -4.56 -40.35
C ILE A 101 -16.67 -4.93 -38.95
N TYR A 102 -15.44 -5.41 -38.83
CA TYR A 102 -14.75 -5.71 -37.59
C TYR A 102 -14.05 -4.48 -37.05
N ARG A 103 -14.40 -4.10 -35.83
CA ARG A 103 -13.84 -2.97 -35.10
C ARG A 103 -13.27 -3.49 -33.79
N ILE A 104 -11.95 -3.46 -33.65
CA ILE A 104 -11.27 -4.01 -32.49
C ILE A 104 -10.17 -3.05 -32.03
N LEU A 105 -10.10 -2.82 -30.73
CA LEU A 105 -8.99 -2.13 -30.08
C LEU A 105 -8.26 -3.10 -29.16
N CYS A 106 -6.94 -3.12 -29.23
CA CYS A 106 -6.08 -3.97 -28.42
C CYS A 106 -5.28 -3.08 -27.47
N PHE A 107 -5.43 -3.29 -26.18
CA PHE A 107 -4.74 -2.56 -25.12
C PHE A 107 -3.80 -3.48 -24.35
N GLU A 108 -2.87 -2.91 -23.60
CA GLU A 108 -2.16 -3.65 -22.56
C GLU A 108 -3.16 -4.27 -21.57
N LEU A 109 -2.89 -5.48 -21.09
CA LEU A 109 -3.75 -6.12 -20.10
C LEU A 109 -3.48 -5.54 -18.70
N MET A 110 -4.54 -5.04 -18.06
CA MET A 110 -4.51 -4.51 -16.70
C MET A 110 -4.96 -5.60 -15.71
N GLN A 111 -4.01 -6.24 -15.02
CA GLN A 111 -4.27 -7.45 -14.23
C GLN A 111 -5.12 -7.21 -12.98
N GLY A 112 -5.09 -6.00 -12.41
CA GLY A 112 -5.96 -5.61 -11.31
C GLY A 112 -7.41 -5.36 -11.75
N GLY A 113 -7.68 -5.22 -13.05
CA GLY A 113 -9.01 -4.86 -13.54
C GLY A 113 -9.34 -3.41 -13.19
N SER A 114 -10.62 -3.09 -12.99
CA SER A 114 -11.08 -1.72 -12.73
C SER A 114 -11.16 -1.38 -11.24
N LEU A 115 -11.00 -0.09 -10.91
CA LEU A 115 -11.18 0.44 -9.56
C LEU A 115 -12.57 0.11 -8.98
N ASP A 116 -13.60 0.00 -9.83
CA ASP A 116 -14.97 -0.33 -9.40
C ASP A 116 -15.06 -1.64 -8.61
N LYS A 117 -14.27 -2.66 -9.00
CA LYS A 117 -14.23 -3.94 -8.30
C LYS A 117 -13.86 -3.76 -6.82
N TYR A 118 -12.90 -2.89 -6.57
CA TYR A 118 -12.31 -2.65 -5.26
C TYR A 118 -13.13 -1.73 -4.36
N LEU A 119 -14.07 -0.97 -4.93
CA LEU A 119 -14.98 -0.12 -4.18
C LEU A 119 -16.24 -0.88 -3.69
N ASN A 120 -16.54 -2.03 -4.31
CA ASN A 120 -17.72 -2.87 -4.02
C ASN A 120 -17.45 -3.99 -3.00
N GLU A 121 -16.25 -4.55 -3.02
CA GLU A 121 -15.81 -5.63 -2.13
C GLU A 121 -15.08 -5.01 -0.92
N SER A 122 -15.14 -5.62 0.26
CA SER A 122 -14.56 -5.08 1.51
C SER A 122 -13.14 -4.53 1.31
N ARG A 123 -12.84 -3.39 1.95
CA ARG A 123 -11.57 -2.65 1.77
C ARG A 123 -10.37 -3.45 2.30
N ASP A 124 -9.79 -4.26 1.42
CA ASP A 124 -8.53 -4.96 1.70
C ASP A 124 -7.29 -4.14 1.30
N TYR A 125 -7.44 -2.87 0.89
CA TYR A 125 -6.33 -1.99 0.49
C TYR A 125 -5.90 -1.09 1.62
N ASP A 126 -4.58 -0.89 1.72
CA ASP A 126 -4.00 0.12 2.59
C ASP A 126 -4.17 1.53 2.01
N TRP A 127 -4.10 2.55 2.86
CA TRP A 127 -4.16 3.95 2.44
C TRP A 127 -3.10 4.33 1.40
N PRO A 128 -1.83 3.89 1.50
CA PRO A 128 -0.82 4.13 0.48
C PRO A 128 -1.28 3.77 -0.94
N THR A 129 -1.89 2.60 -1.11
CA THR A 129 -2.42 2.17 -2.40
C THR A 129 -3.54 3.12 -2.88
N CYS A 130 -4.48 3.49 -2.01
CA CYS A 130 -5.52 4.45 -2.34
C CYS A 130 -4.95 5.81 -2.77
N TYR A 131 -3.94 6.31 -2.05
CA TYR A 131 -3.30 7.59 -2.34
C TYR A 131 -2.56 7.56 -3.68
N ASP A 132 -1.83 6.47 -3.97
CA ASP A 132 -1.14 6.29 -5.25
C ASP A 132 -2.13 6.17 -6.42
N ILE A 133 -3.29 5.54 -6.23
CA ILE A 133 -4.37 5.50 -7.25
C ILE A 133 -4.92 6.90 -7.51
N ILE A 134 -5.20 7.68 -6.46
CA ILE A 134 -5.68 9.07 -6.60
C ILE A 134 -4.64 9.89 -7.39
N LYS A 135 -3.38 9.82 -6.97
CA LYS A 135 -2.29 10.58 -7.58
C LYS A 135 -2.07 10.19 -9.03
N GLY A 136 -1.97 8.88 -9.33
CA GLY A 136 -1.81 8.38 -10.69
C GLY A 136 -2.96 8.80 -11.61
N THR A 137 -4.20 8.76 -11.11
CA THR A 137 -5.37 9.25 -11.85
C THR A 137 -5.25 10.75 -12.16
N CYS A 138 -4.82 11.56 -11.18
CA CYS A 138 -4.57 12.99 -11.40
C CYS A 138 -3.45 13.23 -12.43
N GLU A 139 -2.38 12.44 -12.40
CA GLU A 139 -1.26 12.56 -13.35
C GLU A 139 -1.71 12.26 -14.78
N GLY A 140 -2.47 11.19 -14.99
CA GLY A 140 -3.06 10.85 -16.28
C GLY A 140 -4.01 11.94 -16.78
N LEU A 141 -4.91 12.42 -15.92
CA LEU A 141 -5.88 13.44 -16.31
C LEU A 141 -5.22 14.80 -16.61
N ASN A 142 -4.19 15.19 -15.85
CA ASN A 142 -3.44 16.42 -16.10
C ASN A 142 -2.73 16.36 -17.47
N PHE A 143 -2.19 15.20 -17.84
CA PHE A 143 -1.60 15.00 -19.16
C PHE A 143 -2.62 15.19 -20.29
N LEU A 144 -3.85 14.69 -20.13
CA LEU A 144 -4.94 14.90 -21.09
C LEU A 144 -5.32 16.37 -21.24
N HIS A 145 -5.41 17.09 -20.11
CA HIS A 145 -5.87 18.48 -20.10
C HIS A 145 -4.81 19.49 -20.58
N THR A 146 -3.53 19.20 -20.33
CA THR A 146 -2.44 20.19 -20.51
C THR A 146 -1.18 19.64 -21.18
N GLY A 147 -0.91 18.33 -21.09
CA GLY A 147 0.39 17.74 -21.43
C GLY A 147 0.54 17.23 -22.88
N CYS A 148 -0.55 16.89 -23.57
CA CYS A 148 -0.48 16.24 -24.89
C CYS A 148 -0.45 17.20 -26.10
N GLY A 149 -0.12 18.49 -25.90
CA GLY A 149 -0.09 19.52 -26.96
C GLY A 149 -1.47 20.02 -27.43
N SER A 150 -2.52 19.33 -27.02
CA SER A 150 -3.93 19.63 -27.22
C SER A 150 -4.73 19.35 -25.94
N GLN A 151 -5.91 19.92 -25.80
CA GLN A 151 -6.76 19.64 -24.64
C GLN A 151 -7.76 18.52 -24.98
N ILE A 152 -7.66 17.41 -24.27
CA ILE A 152 -8.56 16.27 -24.40
C ILE A 152 -9.40 16.18 -23.12
N LEU A 153 -10.72 16.27 -23.27
CA LEU A 153 -11.67 16.01 -22.19
C LEU A 153 -12.06 14.54 -22.20
N HIS A 154 -12.05 13.90 -21.03
CA HIS A 154 -12.40 12.49 -20.91
C HIS A 154 -13.92 12.26 -21.05
N LEU A 155 -14.71 13.03 -20.30
CA LEU A 155 -16.18 13.07 -20.23
C LEU A 155 -16.90 11.81 -19.72
N ASP A 156 -16.21 10.67 -19.58
CA ASP A 156 -16.75 9.46 -18.92
C ASP A 156 -15.84 8.94 -17.80
N LEU A 157 -15.29 9.84 -16.98
CA LEU A 157 -14.41 9.42 -15.89
C LEU A 157 -15.24 8.79 -14.76
N LYS A 158 -14.94 7.54 -14.41
CA LYS A 158 -15.60 6.74 -13.35
C LYS A 158 -14.65 5.63 -12.88
N PRO A 159 -14.88 4.98 -11.72
CA PRO A 159 -14.03 3.89 -11.24
C PRO A 159 -13.88 2.73 -12.25
N GLY A 160 -14.94 2.43 -13.01
CA GLY A 160 -14.90 1.43 -14.08
C GLY A 160 -13.87 1.73 -15.18
N ASN A 161 -13.50 3.00 -15.35
CA ASN A 161 -12.57 3.50 -16.36
C ASN A 161 -11.19 3.85 -15.79
N ILE A 162 -10.95 3.56 -14.51
CA ILE A 162 -9.61 3.59 -13.89
C ILE A 162 -9.16 2.14 -13.75
N LEU A 163 -8.23 1.71 -14.60
CA LEU A 163 -7.71 0.35 -14.61
C LEU A 163 -6.42 0.25 -13.79
N LEU A 164 -6.22 -0.87 -13.10
CA LEU A 164 -5.07 -1.11 -12.23
C LEU A 164 -4.18 -2.22 -12.81
N ASP A 165 -2.87 -1.98 -12.85
CA ASP A 165 -1.91 -2.99 -13.27
C ASP A 165 -1.61 -3.99 -12.13
N LYS A 166 -0.70 -4.93 -12.37
CA LYS A 166 -0.25 -5.90 -11.35
C LYS A 166 0.35 -5.28 -10.09
N ASP A 167 0.82 -4.03 -10.16
CA ASP A 167 1.44 -3.26 -9.09
C ASP A 167 0.46 -2.23 -8.50
N MET A 168 -0.85 -2.37 -8.79
CA MET A 168 -1.93 -1.47 -8.36
C MET A 168 -1.79 -0.02 -8.86
N ARG A 169 -1.01 0.22 -9.91
CA ARG A 169 -0.88 1.57 -10.49
C ARG A 169 -2.05 1.87 -11.40
N ALA A 170 -2.62 3.05 -11.21
CA ALA A 170 -3.79 3.51 -11.95
C ALA A 170 -3.47 4.00 -13.36
N LYS A 171 -4.27 3.58 -14.33
CA LYS A 171 -4.31 4.11 -15.70
C LYS A 171 -5.73 4.47 -16.12
N VAL A 172 -5.90 5.68 -16.65
CA VAL A 172 -7.16 6.16 -17.23
C VAL A 172 -7.42 5.46 -18.56
N ALA A 173 -8.63 4.93 -18.73
CA ALA A 173 -9.05 4.15 -19.89
C ALA A 173 -10.44 4.57 -20.41
N ASP A 174 -10.83 4.02 -21.57
CA ASP A 174 -12.11 4.22 -22.27
C ASP A 174 -12.36 5.67 -22.76
N PHE A 175 -11.79 5.97 -23.93
CA PHE A 175 -11.84 7.29 -24.55
C PHE A 175 -13.00 7.46 -25.56
N GLY A 176 -13.98 6.57 -25.54
CA GLY A 176 -15.08 6.56 -26.52
C GLY A 176 -15.95 7.84 -26.51
N LEU A 177 -16.05 8.51 -25.35
CA LEU A 177 -16.76 9.78 -25.19
C LEU A 177 -15.85 11.01 -25.18
N SER A 178 -14.54 10.82 -25.27
CA SER A 178 -13.59 11.92 -25.16
C SER A 178 -13.70 12.92 -26.31
N ARG A 179 -13.32 14.17 -26.04
CA ARG A 179 -13.41 15.28 -27.00
C ARG A 179 -12.12 16.08 -27.06
N PHE A 180 -11.68 16.35 -28.28
CA PHE A 180 -10.59 17.25 -28.56
C PHE A 180 -11.12 18.68 -28.63
N LEU A 181 -10.55 19.58 -27.83
CA LEU A 181 -10.89 20.99 -27.86
C LEU A 181 -9.71 21.82 -28.38
N SER A 182 -10.01 22.79 -29.23
CA SER A 182 -9.11 23.93 -29.42
C SER A 182 -9.08 24.75 -28.12
N LYS A 183 -8.03 25.53 -27.86
CA LYS A 183 -7.73 26.18 -26.54
C LYS A 183 -8.80 27.14 -25.95
N GLN A 184 -10.03 27.15 -26.45
CA GLN A 184 -11.17 27.82 -25.84
C GLN A 184 -11.61 27.09 -24.57
N HIS A 185 -12.01 27.85 -23.54
CA HIS A 185 -12.15 27.33 -22.17
C HIS A 185 -13.51 26.62 -21.91
N THR A 186 -14.51 26.80 -22.77
CA THR A 186 -15.85 26.18 -22.62
C THR A 186 -16.53 26.02 -23.98
N HIS A 187 -17.16 24.87 -24.21
CA HIS A 187 -17.94 24.60 -25.43
C HIS A 187 -19.35 24.12 -25.09
N ILE A 188 -20.31 24.38 -26.00
CA ILE A 188 -21.67 23.82 -25.91
C ILE A 188 -21.71 22.57 -26.79
N THR A 189 -22.13 21.43 -26.23
CA THR A 189 -22.29 20.17 -26.97
C THR A 189 -23.75 19.93 -27.36
N ASN A 190 -23.97 19.27 -28.50
CA ASN A 190 -25.30 18.84 -28.94
C ASN A 190 -25.74 17.51 -28.31
N THR A 191 -24.84 16.79 -27.66
CA THR A 191 -25.07 15.46 -27.07
C THR A 191 -24.65 15.43 -25.61
N ILE A 192 -25.54 14.95 -24.75
CA ILE A 192 -25.24 14.58 -23.36
C ILE A 192 -24.93 13.07 -23.38
N ALA A 193 -23.70 12.71 -23.03
CA ALA A 193 -23.25 11.33 -22.93
C ALA A 193 -22.19 11.25 -21.82
N GLY A 194 -22.36 10.32 -20.91
CA GLY A 194 -21.53 10.10 -19.72
C GLY A 194 -22.26 9.19 -18.75
N THR A 195 -21.64 8.89 -17.60
CA THR A 195 -22.21 7.99 -16.59
C THR A 195 -22.92 8.78 -15.48
N ASP A 196 -24.18 8.41 -15.21
CA ASP A 196 -24.99 9.00 -14.15
C ASP A 196 -24.28 8.90 -12.78
N GLY A 197 -24.37 9.96 -11.97
CA GLY A 197 -23.65 10.09 -10.69
C GLY A 197 -22.25 10.70 -10.79
N TYR A 198 -21.61 10.67 -11.97
CA TYR A 198 -20.28 11.27 -12.20
C TYR A 198 -20.33 12.55 -13.07
N MET A 199 -21.48 12.82 -13.70
CA MET A 199 -21.70 14.02 -14.52
C MET A 199 -22.09 15.24 -13.66
N PRO A 200 -21.48 16.41 -13.89
CA PRO A 200 -21.81 17.62 -13.14
C PRO A 200 -23.16 18.24 -13.58
N PRO A 201 -23.82 19.02 -12.70
CA PRO A 201 -25.17 19.55 -12.96
C PRO A 201 -25.26 20.51 -14.16
N GLU A 202 -24.19 21.27 -14.44
CA GLU A 202 -24.16 22.17 -15.60
C GLU A 202 -24.09 21.43 -16.94
N PHE A 203 -23.64 20.17 -16.95
CA PHE A 203 -23.63 19.37 -18.18
C PHE A 203 -25.05 19.00 -18.60
N TRP A 204 -25.90 18.63 -17.64
CA TRP A 204 -27.31 18.35 -17.86
C TRP A 204 -28.11 19.59 -18.26
N SER A 205 -27.94 20.67 -17.50
CA SER A 205 -28.78 21.87 -17.64
C SER A 205 -28.36 22.78 -18.79
N LYS A 206 -27.04 22.91 -19.04
CA LYS A 206 -26.48 23.89 -19.99
C LYS A 206 -25.72 23.27 -21.16
N ARG A 207 -25.52 21.95 -21.16
CA ARG A 207 -24.72 21.22 -22.17
C ARG A 207 -23.30 21.78 -22.34
N GLN A 208 -22.73 22.31 -21.27
CA GLN A 208 -21.38 22.90 -21.30
C GLN A 208 -20.33 21.84 -20.98
N ILE A 209 -19.28 21.79 -21.81
CA ILE A 209 -18.09 20.97 -21.59
C ILE A 209 -16.85 21.85 -21.41
N SER A 210 -16.02 21.45 -20.46
CA SER A 210 -14.75 22.06 -20.09
C SER A 210 -13.92 21.05 -19.30
N PRO A 211 -12.63 21.33 -19.02
CA PRO A 211 -11.83 20.52 -18.10
C PRO A 211 -12.48 20.31 -16.72
N LYS A 212 -13.35 21.23 -16.29
CA LYS A 212 -14.03 21.17 -14.99
C LYS A 212 -15.08 20.05 -14.92
N ASN A 213 -15.52 19.50 -16.05
CA ASN A 213 -16.39 18.33 -16.08
C ASN A 213 -15.64 17.10 -15.55
N ASP A 214 -14.43 16.84 -16.04
CA ASP A 214 -13.62 15.72 -15.58
C ASP A 214 -13.14 15.92 -14.13
N VAL A 215 -12.89 17.18 -13.71
CA VAL A 215 -12.54 17.50 -12.31
C VAL A 215 -13.69 17.14 -11.38
N TYR A 216 -14.94 17.41 -11.75
CA TYR A 216 -16.10 16.99 -10.95
C TYR A 216 -16.15 15.47 -10.80
N SER A 217 -16.00 14.73 -11.91
CA SER A 217 -15.97 13.27 -11.91
C SER A 217 -14.84 12.71 -11.04
N LEU A 218 -13.64 13.33 -11.11
CA LEU A 218 -12.51 13.00 -10.26
C LEU A 218 -12.85 13.21 -8.78
N GLY A 219 -13.53 14.31 -8.43
CA GLY A 219 -14.00 14.56 -7.06
C GLY A 219 -14.86 13.43 -6.52
N ILE A 220 -15.84 12.98 -7.31
CA ILE A 220 -16.71 11.84 -6.95
C ILE A 220 -15.90 10.56 -6.75
N ILE A 221 -14.93 10.27 -7.63
CA ILE A 221 -14.06 9.09 -7.49
C ILE A 221 -13.23 9.15 -6.20
N ILE A 222 -12.64 10.32 -5.88
CA ILE A 222 -11.88 10.48 -4.64
C ILE A 222 -12.82 10.28 -3.43
N ILE A 223 -14.05 10.80 -3.47
CA ILE A 223 -15.06 10.53 -2.44
C ILE A 223 -15.30 9.03 -2.29
N GLU A 224 -15.54 8.30 -3.38
CA GLU A 224 -15.79 6.86 -3.31
C GLU A 224 -14.57 6.08 -2.78
N ILE A 225 -13.35 6.48 -3.13
CA ILE A 225 -12.12 5.91 -2.53
C ILE A 225 -12.09 6.18 -1.02
N LEU A 226 -12.48 7.39 -0.60
CA LEU A 226 -12.48 7.79 0.81
C LEU A 226 -13.60 7.11 1.61
N VAL A 227 -14.85 7.01 1.14
CA VAL A 227 -15.99 6.53 1.96
C VAL A 227 -16.58 5.19 1.49
N GLY A 228 -16.12 4.66 0.37
CA GLY A 228 -16.65 3.45 -0.26
C GLY A 228 -18.01 3.71 -0.90
N ARG A 229 -18.49 2.79 -1.74
CA ARG A 229 -19.73 2.99 -2.50
C ARG A 229 -20.96 3.16 -1.62
N ARG A 230 -21.03 2.43 -0.50
CA ARG A 230 -22.10 2.58 0.51
C ARG A 230 -22.06 3.95 1.19
N GLY A 231 -20.85 4.44 1.53
CA GLY A 231 -20.68 5.77 2.12
C GLY A 231 -20.97 6.91 1.13
N TYR A 232 -20.78 6.67 -0.17
CA TYR A 232 -21.16 7.62 -1.21
C TYR A 232 -22.69 7.75 -1.37
N LEU A 233 -23.44 6.64 -1.29
CA LEU A 233 -24.91 6.70 -1.31
C LEU A 233 -25.46 7.52 -0.13
N GLU A 234 -24.88 7.34 1.06
CA GLU A 234 -25.19 8.17 2.25
C GLU A 234 -24.87 9.66 2.01
N PHE A 235 -23.80 9.98 1.26
CA PHE A 235 -23.42 11.35 0.90
C PHE A 235 -24.35 11.98 -0.15
N HIS A 236 -24.79 11.22 -1.15
CA HIS A 236 -25.65 11.72 -2.23
C HIS A 236 -27.03 12.14 -1.73
N GLU A 237 -27.46 11.65 -0.55
CA GLU A 237 -28.71 12.04 0.11
C GLU A 237 -28.56 13.27 1.03
N MET A 238 -27.35 13.82 1.20
CA MET A 238 -27.10 14.97 2.08
C MET A 238 -27.21 16.30 1.32
N ASP A 239 -28.06 17.21 1.83
CA ASP A 239 -28.23 18.57 1.28
C ASP A 239 -27.05 19.52 1.60
N ASP A 240 -26.19 19.18 2.57
CA ASP A 240 -25.04 19.96 3.04
C ASP A 240 -23.75 19.12 3.04
N VAL A 241 -22.62 19.78 2.76
CA VAL A 241 -21.26 19.20 2.70
C VAL A 241 -20.62 19.12 4.10
N THR A 242 -21.12 19.89 5.07
CA THR A 242 -20.58 19.92 6.45
C THR A 242 -20.65 18.56 7.17
N PRO A 243 -21.76 17.78 7.10
CA PRO A 243 -21.84 16.43 7.67
C PRO A 243 -20.88 15.43 7.01
N PHE A 244 -20.53 15.63 5.74
CA PHE A 244 -19.65 14.75 4.97
C PHE A 244 -18.20 14.80 5.47
N ASN A 245 -17.66 16.00 5.73
CA ASN A 245 -16.33 16.16 6.34
C ASN A 245 -16.19 15.37 7.64
N LYS A 246 -17.18 15.52 8.52
CA LYS A 246 -17.20 14.86 9.82
C LYS A 246 -17.30 13.34 9.67
N LEU A 247 -18.18 12.85 8.79
CA LEU A 247 -18.35 11.42 8.51
C LEU A 247 -17.09 10.78 7.92
N VAL A 248 -16.44 11.43 6.95
CA VAL A 248 -15.22 10.91 6.31
C VAL A 248 -14.09 10.89 7.33
N ILE A 249 -13.86 11.99 8.06
CA ILE A 249 -12.82 12.07 9.08
C ILE A 249 -13.05 11.05 10.19
N GLU A 250 -14.27 10.89 10.70
CA GLU A 250 -14.58 9.88 11.74
C GLU A 250 -14.39 8.44 11.25
N LYS A 251 -14.84 8.12 10.02
CA LYS A 251 -14.63 6.79 9.42
C LYS A 251 -13.13 6.52 9.22
N TRP A 252 -12.37 7.49 8.68
CA TRP A 252 -10.93 7.35 8.47
C TRP A 252 -10.14 7.32 9.77
N GLN A 253 -10.47 8.14 10.76
CA GLN A 253 -9.83 8.08 12.08
C GLN A 253 -10.05 6.72 12.74
N LYS A 254 -11.26 6.15 12.64
CA LYS A 254 -11.53 4.79 13.12
C LYS A 254 -10.75 3.73 12.32
N TRP A 255 -10.66 3.89 11.01
CA TRP A 255 -10.00 2.93 10.11
C TRP A 255 -8.47 2.96 10.23
N ILE A 256 -7.86 4.15 10.26
CA ILE A 256 -6.43 4.34 10.48
C ILE A 256 -6.04 3.93 11.90
N CYS A 257 -6.82 4.29 12.93
CA CYS A 257 -6.56 3.82 14.30
C CYS A 257 -6.71 2.30 14.45
N ALA A 258 -7.52 1.65 13.61
CA ALA A 258 -7.69 0.20 13.59
C ALA A 258 -6.57 -0.54 12.83
N MET A 259 -5.86 0.13 11.92
CA MET A 259 -4.83 -0.50 11.07
C MET A 259 -3.39 -0.15 11.40
N THR A 260 -3.11 1.02 11.98
CA THR A 260 -1.75 1.46 12.31
C THR A 260 -1.68 2.09 13.71
N SER A 261 -0.78 1.55 14.53
CA SER A 261 -0.38 2.12 15.81
C SER A 261 1.16 2.18 15.86
N PRO A 262 1.76 3.38 15.86
CA PRO A 262 1.12 4.69 15.75
C PRO A 262 0.69 4.99 14.30
N CYS A 263 -0.47 5.60 14.14
CA CYS A 263 -0.90 6.24 12.90
C CYS A 263 0.22 7.18 12.40
N PRO A 264 0.76 6.99 11.18
CA PRO A 264 1.71 7.94 10.63
C PRO A 264 0.97 9.26 10.40
N SER A 265 1.41 10.35 11.03
CA SER A 265 0.85 11.70 10.83
C SER A 265 0.76 12.08 9.34
N ALA A 266 1.60 11.46 8.50
CA ALA A 266 1.56 11.53 7.05
C ALA A 266 0.30 11.03 6.38
N GLU A 267 -0.25 9.93 6.85
CA GLU A 267 -1.45 9.37 6.24
C GLU A 267 -2.66 10.22 6.58
N ILE A 268 -2.75 10.75 7.81
CA ILE A 268 -3.81 11.70 8.18
C ILE A 268 -3.75 12.97 7.33
N ASP A 269 -2.58 13.59 7.18
CA ASP A 269 -2.44 14.81 6.38
C ASP A 269 -2.79 14.58 4.90
N GLN A 270 -2.42 13.41 4.36
CA GLN A 270 -2.80 12.99 3.02
C GLN A 270 -4.31 12.81 2.91
N VAL A 271 -4.96 12.11 3.85
CA VAL A 271 -6.41 11.89 3.87
C VAL A 271 -7.14 13.23 3.95
N GLU A 272 -6.76 14.10 4.88
CA GLU A 272 -7.34 15.44 4.99
C GLU A 272 -7.18 16.25 3.71
N THR A 273 -6.02 16.17 3.07
CA THR A 273 -5.76 16.85 1.81
C THR A 273 -6.67 16.30 0.72
N CYS A 274 -6.82 14.99 0.61
CA CYS A 274 -7.71 14.34 -0.35
C CYS A 274 -9.18 14.72 -0.11
N ILE A 275 -9.63 14.83 1.14
CA ILE A 275 -10.98 15.33 1.49
C ILE A 275 -11.18 16.76 0.98
N LYS A 276 -10.24 17.66 1.29
CA LYS A 276 -10.28 19.07 0.87
C LYS A 276 -10.31 19.21 -0.65
N ILE A 277 -9.52 18.38 -1.36
CA ILE A 277 -9.52 18.31 -2.82
C ILE A 277 -10.88 17.83 -3.33
N ALA A 278 -11.37 16.71 -2.81
CA ALA A 278 -12.60 16.07 -3.26
C ALA A 278 -13.80 17.02 -3.17
N ILE A 279 -13.95 17.71 -2.03
CA ILE A 279 -15.03 18.68 -1.81
C ILE A 279 -14.95 19.85 -2.78
N LYS A 280 -13.76 20.41 -2.99
CA LYS A 280 -13.58 21.50 -3.95
C LYS A 280 -13.85 21.05 -5.39
N CYS A 281 -13.55 19.80 -5.72
CA CYS A 281 -13.81 19.25 -7.05
C CYS A 281 -15.31 19.13 -7.35
N VAL A 282 -16.15 18.87 -6.35
CA VAL A 282 -17.61 18.70 -6.52
C VAL A 282 -18.42 19.98 -6.27
N ASP A 283 -17.77 21.15 -6.21
CA ASP A 283 -18.44 22.44 -6.03
C ASP A 283 -19.51 22.65 -7.13
N ARG A 284 -20.68 23.18 -6.73
CA ARG A 284 -21.79 23.48 -7.63
C ARG A 284 -21.39 24.52 -8.67
N GLU A 285 -20.63 25.53 -8.27
CA GLU A 285 -20.10 26.55 -9.16
C GLU A 285 -18.80 26.06 -9.80
N ARG A 286 -18.85 25.77 -11.09
CA ARG A 286 -17.75 25.14 -11.84
C ARG A 286 -16.42 25.94 -11.77
N GLU A 287 -16.52 27.25 -11.58
CA GLU A 287 -15.40 28.20 -11.50
C GLU A 287 -14.61 28.06 -10.20
N ASN A 288 -15.24 27.56 -9.14
CA ASN A 288 -14.60 27.33 -7.84
C ASN A 288 -13.81 26.02 -7.80
N ARG A 289 -14.11 25.09 -8.70
CA ARG A 289 -13.39 23.82 -8.78
C ARG A 289 -11.93 24.08 -9.15
N PRO A 290 -10.95 23.34 -8.62
CA PRO A 290 -9.54 23.52 -8.98
C PRO A 290 -9.25 23.00 -10.40
N THR A 291 -8.06 23.28 -10.92
CA THR A 291 -7.50 22.58 -12.08
C THR A 291 -6.75 21.33 -11.61
N VAL A 292 -6.56 20.34 -12.49
CA VAL A 292 -5.82 19.12 -12.12
C VAL A 292 -4.36 19.44 -11.76
N ALA A 293 -3.77 20.46 -12.38
CA ALA A 293 -2.44 20.95 -12.02
C ALA A 293 -2.38 21.50 -10.59
N GLU A 294 -3.39 22.26 -10.15
CA GLU A 294 -3.50 22.75 -8.77
C GLU A 294 -3.70 21.59 -7.78
N ILE A 295 -4.49 20.57 -8.15
CA ILE A 295 -4.67 19.35 -7.36
C ILE A 295 -3.32 18.64 -7.17
N LEU A 296 -2.59 18.38 -8.26
CA LEU A 296 -1.28 17.74 -8.22
C LEU A 296 -0.26 18.54 -7.41
N ASN A 297 -0.27 19.87 -7.53
CA ASN A 297 0.58 20.73 -6.70
C ASN A 297 0.20 20.60 -5.23
N THR A 298 -1.09 20.58 -4.89
CA THR A 298 -1.54 20.38 -3.50
C THR A 298 -1.09 19.04 -2.95
N LEU A 299 -1.22 17.94 -3.72
CA LEU A 299 -0.73 16.62 -3.34
C LEU A 299 0.79 16.62 -3.12
N ARG A 300 1.57 17.19 -4.04
CA ARG A 300 3.03 17.33 -3.90
C ARG A 300 3.41 18.19 -2.69
N GLU A 301 2.70 19.28 -2.44
CA GLU A 301 2.96 20.12 -1.27
C GLU A 301 2.60 19.39 0.03
N THR A 302 1.58 18.54 0.05
CA THR A 302 1.31 17.68 1.21
C THR A 302 2.42 16.66 1.42
N GLU A 303 2.96 16.06 0.35
CA GLU A 303 4.15 15.20 0.42
C GLU A 303 5.39 15.98 0.93
N LYS A 304 5.49 17.28 0.58
CA LYS A 304 6.55 18.18 1.06
C LYS A 304 6.29 18.79 2.43
N ARG A 305 5.06 18.87 2.96
CA ARG A 305 4.80 19.46 4.28
C ARG A 305 5.43 18.65 5.41
N PHE A 306 5.72 17.37 5.15
CA PHE A 306 6.66 16.56 5.92
C PHE A 306 8.08 17.16 6.03
N HIS A 307 8.44 18.11 5.17
CA HIS A 307 9.78 18.68 5.01
C HIS A 307 9.90 20.14 5.52
N LEU A 308 8.80 20.84 5.86
CA LEU A 308 8.81 22.30 6.16
C LEU A 308 8.53 22.68 7.62
N LEU A 309 8.35 21.71 8.53
CA LEU A 309 8.19 21.96 9.96
C LEU A 309 9.52 22.24 10.69
N GLY A 310 10.45 22.94 10.03
CA GLY A 310 11.42 23.83 10.68
C GLY A 310 12.36 23.27 11.76
N GLN A 311 12.56 21.96 11.85
CA GLN A 311 13.59 21.37 12.70
C GLN A 311 14.61 20.63 11.82
N SER A 312 15.90 20.79 12.12
CA SER A 312 16.96 20.03 11.45
C SER A 312 16.62 18.55 11.53
N LEU A 313 16.34 17.93 10.38
CA LEU A 313 16.13 16.48 10.32
C LEU A 313 17.32 15.78 10.98
N PRO A 314 17.09 14.71 11.76
CA PRO A 314 18.20 13.98 12.36
C PRO A 314 19.21 13.56 11.27
N THR A 315 20.49 13.48 11.62
CA THR A 315 21.47 12.95 10.66
C THR A 315 21.31 11.44 10.60
N PRO A 316 21.11 10.83 9.41
CA PRO A 316 20.98 9.39 9.32
C PRO A 316 22.27 8.72 9.78
N THR A 317 22.13 7.67 10.58
CA THR A 317 23.26 6.88 11.06
C THR A 317 23.81 6.03 9.92
N LYS A 318 25.13 6.07 9.76
CA LYS A 318 25.84 5.32 8.74
C LYS A 318 26.26 3.96 9.29
N ILE A 319 25.72 2.86 8.75
CA ILE A 319 25.95 1.50 9.25
C ILE A 319 26.69 0.66 8.19
N GLY A 320 27.69 -0.12 8.60
CA GLY A 320 28.58 -0.87 7.69
C GLY A 320 29.81 -0.04 7.26
N PRO A 321 30.41 -0.31 6.08
CA PRO A 321 29.98 -1.25 5.06
C PRO A 321 30.37 -2.72 5.38
N ARG A 322 29.73 -3.67 4.73
CA ARG A 322 30.02 -5.11 4.74
C ARG A 322 30.53 -5.51 3.35
N GLY A 323 31.65 -6.22 3.28
CA GLY A 323 32.33 -6.56 2.02
C GLY A 323 33.85 -6.51 2.12
N GLY A 324 34.52 -6.37 0.98
CA GLY A 324 35.96 -6.25 0.87
C GLY A 324 36.50 -4.82 0.94
N MET A 325 37.83 -4.71 1.05
CA MET A 325 38.56 -3.44 1.09
C MET A 325 38.94 -2.91 -0.31
N GLY A 326 38.53 -3.61 -1.38
CA GLY A 326 38.77 -3.20 -2.78
C GLY A 326 38.06 -1.90 -3.16
N GLY A 327 38.36 -1.39 -4.37
CA GLY A 327 37.68 -0.23 -4.93
C GLY A 327 37.95 1.11 -4.25
N SER A 328 37.29 2.15 -4.75
CA SER A 328 37.26 3.50 -4.18
C SER A 328 36.07 3.64 -3.24
N ILE A 329 36.16 4.56 -2.26
CA ILE A 329 35.03 4.89 -1.38
C ILE A 329 33.93 5.52 -2.22
N CYS A 330 32.70 5.06 -1.99
CA CYS A 330 31.50 5.59 -2.61
C CYS A 330 30.56 6.08 -1.51
N ASP A 331 30.14 7.33 -1.64
CA ASP A 331 29.34 8.00 -0.63
C ASP A 331 28.40 9.02 -1.28
N ILE A 332 27.53 9.61 -0.46
CA ILE A 332 26.57 10.63 -0.89
C ILE A 332 26.91 11.99 -0.30
N GLU A 333 26.65 13.05 -1.05
CA GLU A 333 26.98 14.43 -0.63
C GLU A 333 25.95 14.99 0.36
N GLU A 334 24.67 14.72 0.09
CA GLU A 334 23.55 15.28 0.84
C GLU A 334 22.83 14.19 1.64
N ASN A 335 22.44 14.49 2.89
CA ASN A 335 21.77 13.52 3.76
C ASN A 335 20.47 13.00 3.11
N PRO A 336 20.33 11.68 2.95
CA PRO A 336 19.23 11.09 2.22
C PRO A 336 18.03 10.94 3.14
N TRP A 337 16.93 11.64 2.87
CA TRP A 337 15.70 11.52 3.67
C TRP A 337 14.89 10.29 3.29
N ARG A 338 14.85 9.98 1.99
CA ARG A 338 13.99 8.93 1.45
C ARG A 338 14.51 8.36 0.14
N LEU A 339 14.64 7.05 0.08
CA LEU A 339 14.93 6.34 -1.16
C LEU A 339 13.70 6.34 -2.09
N THR A 340 13.90 6.62 -3.38
CA THR A 340 12.81 6.71 -4.39
C THR A 340 12.97 5.68 -5.51
N SER A 341 14.21 5.36 -5.87
CA SER A 341 14.50 4.27 -6.80
C SER A 341 15.84 3.64 -6.51
N LEU A 342 16.00 2.38 -6.86
CA LEU A 342 17.25 1.63 -6.79
C LEU A 342 17.40 0.80 -8.06
N THR A 343 18.51 0.98 -8.77
CA THR A 343 18.86 0.22 -9.95
C THR A 343 20.05 -0.67 -9.63
N ILE A 344 19.93 -1.95 -9.98
CA ILE A 344 20.96 -2.97 -9.73
C ILE A 344 21.29 -3.65 -11.05
N PHE A 345 22.58 -3.81 -11.32
CA PHE A 345 23.08 -4.61 -12.41
C PHE A 345 23.89 -5.78 -11.86
N CYS A 346 23.58 -7.00 -12.31
CA CYS A 346 24.29 -8.19 -11.88
C CYS A 346 24.47 -9.22 -13.01
N ARG A 347 25.66 -9.81 -13.10
CA ARG A 347 26.02 -10.94 -13.99
C ARG A 347 26.59 -12.09 -13.16
N GLY A 348 25.74 -12.65 -12.32
CA GLY A 348 26.09 -13.67 -11.33
C GLY A 348 26.53 -13.10 -9.97
N ILE A 349 27.20 -11.94 -9.95
CA ILE A 349 27.47 -11.15 -8.75
C ILE A 349 27.00 -9.70 -8.95
N ILE A 350 27.06 -8.84 -7.92
CA ILE A 350 26.66 -7.44 -8.05
C ILE A 350 27.75 -6.62 -8.77
N ASP A 351 27.47 -6.24 -10.01
CA ASP A 351 28.37 -5.45 -10.86
C ASP A 351 28.26 -3.95 -10.54
N SER A 352 27.04 -3.41 -10.48
CA SER A 352 26.83 -2.00 -10.16
C SER A 352 25.52 -1.72 -9.44
N ILE A 353 25.48 -0.61 -8.71
CA ILE A 353 24.27 -0.03 -8.12
C ILE A 353 24.18 1.47 -8.42
N SER A 354 22.98 1.96 -8.69
CA SER A 354 22.66 3.39 -8.68
C SER A 354 21.32 3.60 -8.00
N PHE A 355 21.09 4.76 -7.40
CA PHE A 355 19.84 5.02 -6.70
C PHE A 355 19.48 6.50 -6.72
N SER A 356 18.19 6.78 -6.56
CA SER A 356 17.70 8.15 -6.41
C SER A 356 17.03 8.30 -5.06
N TYR A 357 17.22 9.44 -4.42
CA TYR A 357 16.61 9.74 -3.13
C TYR A 357 16.14 11.21 -3.07
N ILE A 358 15.27 11.51 -2.12
CA ILE A 358 14.95 12.89 -1.73
C ILE A 358 15.88 13.25 -0.58
N ASP A 359 16.59 14.37 -0.69
CA ASP A 359 17.46 14.87 0.38
C ASP A 359 16.66 15.56 1.50
N GLN A 360 17.35 15.93 2.58
CA GLN A 360 16.77 16.66 3.72
C GLN A 360 16.11 18.01 3.35
N TYR A 361 16.38 18.54 2.16
CA TYR A 361 15.80 19.79 1.64
C TYR A 361 14.64 19.55 0.66
N GLY A 362 14.22 18.30 0.46
CA GLY A 362 13.16 17.94 -0.48
C GLY A 362 13.61 17.91 -1.94
N ARG A 363 14.92 18.00 -2.23
CA ARG A 363 15.45 17.94 -3.59
C ARG A 363 15.71 16.49 -3.98
N LYS A 364 15.40 16.14 -5.22
CA LYS A 364 15.71 14.82 -5.77
C LYS A 364 17.19 14.74 -6.15
N GLN A 365 17.88 13.78 -5.57
CA GLN A 365 19.28 13.44 -5.85
C GLN A 365 19.36 12.11 -6.59
N HIS A 366 20.41 11.94 -7.39
CA HIS A 366 20.73 10.68 -8.07
C HIS A 366 22.20 10.35 -7.83
N VAL A 367 22.49 9.10 -7.47
CA VAL A 367 23.82 8.63 -7.08
C VAL A 367 24.19 7.37 -7.84
N GLY A 368 25.43 7.34 -8.32
CA GLY A 368 25.99 6.24 -9.08
C GLY A 368 26.03 6.50 -10.59
N PRO A 369 26.25 5.44 -11.40
CA PRO A 369 26.48 4.07 -10.96
C PRO A 369 27.79 3.92 -10.19
N TRP A 370 27.73 3.20 -9.06
CA TRP A 370 28.90 2.65 -8.39
C TRP A 370 29.18 1.28 -8.99
N GLY A 371 30.44 0.98 -9.31
CA GLY A 371 30.78 -0.17 -10.15
C GLY A 371 30.76 0.16 -11.65
N VAL A 372 30.86 -0.86 -12.50
CA VAL A 372 30.85 -0.67 -13.96
C VAL A 372 29.51 -1.09 -14.54
N ASP A 373 28.79 -0.14 -15.13
CA ASP A 373 27.58 -0.39 -15.91
C ASP A 373 27.95 -0.63 -17.37
N TYR A 374 27.68 -1.84 -17.86
CA TYR A 374 27.84 -2.18 -19.27
C TYR A 374 26.49 -1.98 -19.95
N ILE A 375 26.44 -1.03 -20.90
CA ILE A 375 25.24 -0.61 -21.61
C ILE A 375 24.39 -1.83 -22.03
N SER A 376 23.19 -1.90 -21.44
CA SER A 376 21.98 -2.62 -21.87
C SER A 376 21.96 -4.17 -21.80
N GLN A 377 21.15 -4.70 -20.86
CA GLN A 377 20.00 -5.60 -21.10
C GLN A 377 19.49 -6.28 -19.80
N ASN A 378 20.27 -6.28 -18.70
CA ASN A 378 19.92 -6.95 -17.43
C ASN A 378 19.94 -6.00 -16.20
N THR A 379 19.57 -4.73 -16.37
CA THR A 379 19.40 -3.79 -15.25
C THR A 379 17.99 -3.91 -14.68
N GLU A 380 17.87 -4.18 -13.38
CA GLU A 380 16.58 -4.12 -12.68
C GLU A 380 16.47 -2.80 -11.91
N THR A 381 15.42 -2.03 -12.20
CA THR A 381 15.12 -0.78 -11.51
C THR A 381 13.89 -0.98 -10.63
N ILE A 382 14.09 -0.84 -9.32
CA ILE A 382 13.05 -0.77 -8.31
C ILE A 382 12.62 0.69 -8.18
N CYS A 383 11.31 0.95 -8.31
CA CYS A 383 10.71 2.25 -8.00
C CYS A 383 9.84 2.08 -6.74
N PHE A 384 10.24 2.71 -5.64
CA PHE A 384 9.52 2.62 -4.37
C PHE A 384 8.26 3.49 -4.42
N GLY A 385 7.11 2.91 -4.05
CA GLY A 385 5.82 3.62 -3.93
C GLY A 385 5.83 4.73 -2.88
N SER A 386 4.82 5.61 -2.84
CA SER A 386 4.83 6.83 -2.00
C SER A 386 4.91 6.57 -0.48
N SER A 387 4.57 5.36 -0.02
CA SER A 387 4.76 4.92 1.37
C SER A 387 5.62 3.66 1.51
N GLU A 388 6.28 3.23 0.43
CA GLU A 388 7.19 2.09 0.46
C GLU A 388 8.57 2.55 0.95
N PHE A 389 9.10 1.92 1.98
CA PHE A 389 10.42 2.17 2.55
C PHE A 389 11.12 0.86 2.89
N VAL A 390 12.45 0.88 2.85
CA VAL A 390 13.29 -0.30 3.07
C VAL A 390 13.47 -0.53 4.58
N GLU A 391 13.11 -1.72 5.04
CA GLU A 391 13.24 -2.17 6.44
C GLU A 391 14.47 -3.04 6.64
N GLU A 392 14.81 -3.86 5.64
CA GLU A 392 15.98 -4.75 5.68
C GLU A 392 16.77 -4.66 4.38
N VAL A 393 18.09 -4.67 4.52
CA VAL A 393 19.02 -4.98 3.43
C VAL A 393 19.90 -6.14 3.87
N SER A 394 19.80 -7.28 3.19
CA SER A 394 20.62 -8.46 3.46
C SER A 394 21.31 -8.97 2.21
N GLY A 395 22.34 -9.79 2.39
CA GLY A 395 23.15 -10.25 1.27
C GLY A 395 24.29 -11.14 1.69
N ALA A 396 25.16 -11.45 0.74
CA ALA A 396 26.40 -12.18 0.96
C ALA A 396 27.56 -11.49 0.24
N TYR A 397 28.75 -11.54 0.85
CA TYR A 397 30.00 -11.18 0.18
C TYR A 397 31.00 -12.32 0.29
N GLY A 398 31.92 -12.39 -0.67
CA GLY A 398 32.88 -13.49 -0.77
C GLY A 398 33.97 -13.23 -1.79
N ASN A 399 34.93 -14.14 -1.88
CA ASN A 399 36.06 -13.99 -2.77
C ASN A 399 35.63 -14.24 -4.22
N TYR A 400 35.74 -13.22 -5.06
CA TYR A 400 35.55 -13.31 -6.49
C TYR A 400 36.79 -12.76 -7.21
N ARG A 401 37.48 -13.64 -7.94
CA ARG A 401 38.73 -13.34 -8.66
C ARG A 401 39.84 -12.76 -7.75
N GLY A 402 39.95 -13.28 -6.52
CA GLY A 402 40.98 -12.89 -5.56
C GLY A 402 40.62 -11.66 -4.71
N ILE A 403 39.44 -11.07 -4.90
CA ILE A 403 39.00 -9.86 -4.19
C ILE A 403 37.66 -10.15 -3.51
N LEU A 404 37.50 -9.76 -2.24
CA LEU A 404 36.23 -9.85 -1.54
C LEU A 404 35.23 -8.85 -2.13
N ARG A 405 34.08 -9.33 -2.60
CA ARG A 405 33.05 -8.56 -3.29
C ARG A 405 31.65 -8.92 -2.82
N VAL A 406 30.71 -8.00 -2.97
CA VAL A 406 29.29 -8.26 -2.72
C VAL A 406 28.75 -9.16 -3.83
N ILE A 407 28.29 -10.34 -3.44
CA ILE A 407 27.83 -11.41 -4.33
C ILE A 407 26.33 -11.33 -4.54
N SER A 408 25.58 -11.04 -3.49
CA SER A 408 24.12 -10.93 -3.56
C SER A 408 23.55 -9.86 -2.64
N LEU A 409 22.38 -9.35 -3.01
CA LEU A 409 21.62 -8.36 -2.24
C LEU A 409 20.12 -8.68 -2.28
N THR A 410 19.44 -8.49 -1.17
CA THR A 410 17.99 -8.61 -0.99
C THR A 410 17.51 -7.39 -0.20
N PHE A 411 16.38 -6.82 -0.62
CA PHE A 411 15.78 -5.64 0.00
C PHE A 411 14.38 -6.00 0.45
N VAL A 412 14.10 -5.92 1.75
CA VAL A 412 12.76 -6.08 2.29
C VAL A 412 12.20 -4.70 2.58
N THR A 413 11.02 -4.41 2.06
CA THR A 413 10.26 -3.19 2.33
C THR A 413 9.06 -3.52 3.22
N ASN A 414 8.42 -2.48 3.76
CA ASN A 414 7.14 -2.59 4.45
C ASN A 414 5.99 -3.12 3.57
N VAL A 415 6.21 -3.28 2.25
CA VAL A 415 5.21 -3.76 1.28
C VAL A 415 5.58 -5.14 0.73
N ARG A 416 6.85 -5.37 0.36
CA ARG A 416 7.30 -6.56 -0.37
C ARG A 416 8.81 -6.78 -0.28
N THR A 417 9.29 -7.87 -0.85
CA THR A 417 10.72 -8.17 -0.95
C THR A 417 11.20 -8.11 -2.41
N TYR A 418 12.39 -7.52 -2.63
CA TYR A 418 13.09 -7.46 -3.91
C TYR A 418 14.40 -8.25 -3.86
N GLY A 419 14.65 -9.05 -4.89
CA GLY A 419 15.81 -9.95 -4.98
C GLY A 419 15.47 -11.39 -4.57
N PRO A 420 16.49 -12.23 -4.28
CA PRO A 420 17.90 -11.89 -4.24
C PRO A 420 18.45 -11.54 -5.63
N PHE A 421 19.18 -10.44 -5.72
CA PHE A 421 19.99 -10.07 -6.88
C PHE A 421 21.36 -10.73 -6.77
N GLY A 422 21.91 -11.22 -7.88
CA GLY A 422 23.11 -12.07 -7.88
C GLY A 422 22.85 -13.51 -7.41
N ASN A 423 23.89 -14.35 -7.39
CA ASN A 423 23.75 -15.77 -7.05
C ASN A 423 24.45 -16.11 -5.72
N PRO A 424 23.70 -16.22 -4.60
CA PRO A 424 24.28 -16.60 -3.30
C PRO A 424 24.72 -18.07 -3.21
N TYR A 425 24.42 -18.90 -4.21
CA TYR A 425 24.74 -20.33 -4.25
C TYR A 425 25.74 -20.67 -5.37
N HIS A 426 26.53 -19.70 -5.82
CA HIS A 426 27.48 -19.92 -6.91
C HIS A 426 28.43 -21.08 -6.57
N GLU A 427 28.29 -22.21 -7.27
CA GLU A 427 28.87 -23.54 -6.94
C GLU A 427 30.40 -23.58 -6.86
N HIS A 428 31.07 -22.52 -7.32
CA HIS A 428 32.53 -22.35 -7.27
C HIS A 428 33.05 -21.41 -6.16
N MET A 429 32.18 -20.87 -5.29
CA MET A 429 32.58 -19.96 -4.20
C MET A 429 32.35 -20.60 -2.83
N ALA A 430 33.36 -21.31 -2.32
CA ALA A 430 33.37 -21.73 -0.92
C ALA A 430 33.66 -20.52 0.00
N GLY A 431 32.94 -20.40 1.12
CA GLY A 431 33.25 -19.43 2.18
C GLY A 431 32.55 -18.05 2.09
N LEU A 432 31.34 -17.97 1.53
CA LEU A 432 30.56 -16.73 1.55
C LEU A 432 30.21 -16.31 2.99
N THR A 433 30.25 -14.99 3.26
CA THR A 433 29.84 -14.41 4.54
C THR A 433 28.54 -13.62 4.34
N HIS A 434 27.51 -14.02 5.07
CA HIS A 434 26.21 -13.35 5.04
C HIS A 434 26.18 -12.12 5.95
N PHE A 435 25.43 -11.10 5.53
CA PHE A 435 25.18 -9.90 6.32
C PHE A 435 23.74 -9.46 6.21
N ARG A 436 23.34 -8.66 7.20
CA ARG A 436 22.01 -8.07 7.29
C ARG A 436 22.10 -6.73 8.02
N PHE A 437 21.41 -5.74 7.48
CA PHE A 437 21.10 -4.47 8.11
C PHE A 437 19.59 -4.47 8.37
N MET A 438 19.20 -4.50 9.65
CA MET A 438 17.79 -4.42 10.07
C MET A 438 17.51 -3.03 10.61
N ALA A 439 16.45 -2.40 10.13
CA ALA A 439 15.86 -1.26 10.81
C ALA A 439 15.06 -1.74 12.03
N ASP A 440 15.26 -1.11 13.19
CA ASP A 440 14.40 -1.32 14.36
C ASP A 440 12.98 -0.78 14.09
N GLU A 441 11.97 -1.18 14.88
CA GLU A 441 10.55 -0.81 14.72
C GLU A 441 10.37 0.72 14.48
N GLY A 442 9.99 1.10 13.25
CA GLY A 442 9.78 2.48 12.80
C GLY A 442 11.04 3.25 12.33
N SER A 443 12.20 2.60 12.31
CA SER A 443 13.40 3.09 11.61
C SER A 443 13.32 2.74 10.12
N ARG A 444 14.09 3.42 9.27
CA ARG A 444 14.09 3.13 7.83
C ARG A 444 15.45 3.29 7.19
N ILE A 445 15.74 2.44 6.21
CA ILE A 445 16.93 2.53 5.36
C ILE A 445 16.61 3.50 4.21
N VAL A 446 17.43 4.54 4.07
CA VAL A 446 17.14 5.71 3.22
C VAL A 446 18.16 5.97 2.14
N GLY A 447 19.31 5.30 2.20
CA GLY A 447 20.38 5.41 1.23
C GLY A 447 21.49 4.41 1.49
N PHE A 448 22.52 4.48 0.67
CA PHE A 448 23.65 3.56 0.71
C PHE A 448 24.97 4.32 0.75
N HIS A 449 26.02 3.62 1.19
CA HIS A 449 27.43 3.97 1.04
C HIS A 449 28.22 2.70 0.81
N GLY A 450 29.51 2.80 0.47
CA GLY A 450 30.31 1.59 0.34
C GLY A 450 31.62 1.79 -0.38
N ARG A 451 32.02 0.76 -1.11
CA ARG A 451 33.21 0.76 -1.94
C ARG A 451 32.92 0.09 -3.27
N SER A 452 33.41 0.69 -4.35
CA SER A 452 33.29 0.09 -5.68
C SER A 452 34.51 0.33 -6.56
N GLY A 453 34.75 -0.61 -7.45
CA GLY A 453 35.72 -0.52 -8.54
C GLY A 453 35.09 -1.07 -9.80
N SER A 454 35.59 -2.20 -10.29
CA SER A 454 34.91 -2.92 -11.39
C SER A 454 33.59 -3.60 -10.97
N TYR A 455 33.36 -3.73 -9.66
CA TYR A 455 32.20 -4.34 -9.01
C TYR A 455 31.89 -3.61 -7.71
N ILE A 456 30.81 -4.00 -7.02
CA ILE A 456 30.57 -3.56 -5.64
C ILE A 456 31.46 -4.39 -4.70
N ASP A 457 32.49 -3.76 -4.14
CA ASP A 457 33.42 -4.40 -3.23
C ASP A 457 32.83 -4.45 -1.81
N ALA A 458 32.14 -3.39 -1.36
CA ALA A 458 31.44 -3.36 -0.07
C ALA A 458 30.22 -2.44 -0.09
N ILE A 459 29.24 -2.72 0.77
CA ILE A 459 28.00 -1.95 0.88
C ILE A 459 27.61 -1.70 2.33
N GLY A 460 27.15 -0.49 2.62
CA GLY A 460 26.56 -0.08 3.87
C GLY A 460 25.32 0.75 3.62
N VAL A 461 24.60 1.07 4.69
CA VAL A 461 23.31 1.77 4.63
C VAL A 461 23.34 3.05 5.45
N TYR A 462 22.56 4.02 5.00
CA TYR A 462 22.11 5.14 5.80
C TYR A 462 20.77 4.78 6.41
N MET A 463 20.67 4.93 7.73
CA MET A 463 19.49 4.56 8.50
C MET A 463 19.01 5.74 9.33
N TYR A 464 17.74 6.10 9.19
CA TYR A 464 17.12 6.98 10.16
C TYR A 464 16.67 6.17 11.36
N PRO A 465 17.17 6.48 12.58
CA PRO A 465 16.59 5.92 13.78
C PRO A 465 15.15 6.43 13.94
N ASN A 466 14.27 5.61 14.51
CA ASN A 466 12.96 6.05 14.99
C ASN A 466 13.13 6.99 16.19
N ASP A 467 13.58 8.22 15.93
CA ASP A 467 13.89 9.18 16.97
C ASP A 467 12.61 9.92 17.37
N ARG A 468 11.80 9.26 18.22
CA ARG A 468 10.65 9.87 18.91
C ARG A 468 11.04 11.11 19.75
N THR A 469 12.34 11.40 19.89
CA THR A 469 12.90 12.52 20.65
C THR A 469 13.16 13.78 19.82
N THR A 470 13.30 13.68 18.50
CA THR A 470 13.43 14.87 17.61
C THR A 470 12.12 15.29 16.96
N VAL A 471 11.03 14.52 17.10
CA VAL A 471 9.65 15.04 16.95
C VAL A 471 9.17 15.59 18.29
N GLY A 472 10.02 16.37 18.95
CA GLY A 472 9.64 17.22 20.07
C GLY A 472 8.97 18.46 19.51
N LEU A 473 7.66 18.60 19.78
CA LEU A 473 6.77 19.71 19.36
C LEU A 473 6.03 19.52 18.03
N ILE A 474 5.39 18.38 17.82
CA ILE A 474 3.95 18.43 17.51
C ILE A 474 3.24 17.48 18.45
N SER A 475 3.08 17.94 19.69
CA SER A 475 1.87 17.62 20.42
C SER A 475 0.71 18.14 19.56
N VAL A 476 0.17 17.31 18.66
CA VAL A 476 -1.21 17.55 18.23
C VAL A 476 -2.00 17.23 19.47
N PRO A 477 -2.65 18.21 20.12
CA PRO A 477 -3.52 17.88 21.22
C PRO A 477 -4.55 16.89 20.66
N LEU A 478 -4.63 15.71 21.30
CA LEU A 478 -5.85 14.91 21.32
C LEU A 478 -6.96 15.84 21.81
N ILE A 479 -7.54 16.64 20.90
CA ILE A 479 -8.84 17.25 21.11
C ILE A 479 -9.84 16.21 20.66
N LEU A 480 -9.92 15.14 21.46
CA LEU A 480 -11.18 14.48 21.72
C LEU A 480 -11.94 15.44 22.63
N ASP A 481 -13.05 15.97 22.12
CA ASP A 481 -14.14 16.64 22.83
C ASP A 481 -14.05 16.59 24.36
N GLY A 482 -13.26 17.46 25.01
CA GLY A 482 -13.33 17.76 26.45
C GLY A 482 -13.42 16.59 27.45
N GLN A 483 -13.18 15.34 27.04
CA GLN A 483 -13.33 14.13 27.85
C GLN A 483 -12.08 13.28 27.61
N GLY A 484 -11.24 13.18 28.64
CA GLY A 484 -9.96 12.48 28.58
C GLY A 484 -10.08 10.99 28.19
N LEU A 485 -8.96 10.40 27.80
CA LEU A 485 -8.86 8.96 27.45
C LEU A 485 -9.50 8.07 28.53
N PRO A 486 -10.28 7.06 28.15
CA PRO A 486 -10.96 6.18 29.10
C PRO A 486 -9.94 5.51 30.02
N THR A 487 -10.21 5.51 31.33
CA THR A 487 -9.31 4.92 32.31
C THR A 487 -9.39 3.39 32.24
N PRO A 488 -8.25 2.67 32.15
CA PRO A 488 -8.24 1.22 32.11
C PRO A 488 -8.87 0.62 33.37
N THR A 489 -9.70 -0.41 33.19
CA THR A 489 -10.40 -1.11 34.28
C THR A 489 -9.70 -2.44 34.56
N LYS A 490 -9.56 -2.80 35.84
CA LYS A 490 -9.00 -4.09 36.25
C LYS A 490 -10.08 -5.18 36.28
N SER A 491 -9.76 -6.34 35.72
CA SER A 491 -10.56 -7.55 35.81
C SER A 491 -9.69 -8.75 36.20
N GLY A 492 -10.23 -9.66 37.01
CA GLY A 492 -9.46 -10.73 37.67
C GLY A 492 -9.16 -10.40 39.14
N SER A 493 -8.13 -10.97 39.80
CA SER A 493 -7.06 -11.86 39.31
C SER A 493 -7.34 -13.35 39.52
N TRP A 494 -6.76 -14.19 38.67
CA TRP A 494 -6.82 -15.65 38.77
C TRP A 494 -5.46 -16.20 39.20
N GLY A 495 -5.43 -17.03 40.24
CA GLY A 495 -4.21 -17.58 40.84
C GLY A 495 -4.23 -17.60 42.37
N GLY A 496 -3.05 -17.76 42.96
CA GLY A 496 -2.82 -17.79 44.41
C GLY A 496 -2.53 -16.43 45.04
N SER A 497 -2.45 -16.42 46.38
CA SER A 497 -2.10 -15.23 47.18
C SER A 497 -0.59 -15.09 47.45
N GLY A 498 0.23 -16.00 46.95
CA GLY A 498 1.70 -15.98 47.08
C GLY A 498 2.37 -14.84 46.31
N GLY A 499 3.71 -14.76 46.40
CA GLY A 499 4.52 -13.78 45.68
C GLY A 499 4.30 -12.32 46.09
N SER A 500 5.01 -11.41 45.41
CA SER A 500 4.88 -9.96 45.57
C SER A 500 3.90 -9.38 44.55
N ALA A 501 3.12 -8.38 44.94
CA ALA A 501 2.20 -7.70 44.02
C ALA A 501 2.98 -7.03 42.88
N ARG A 502 2.47 -7.19 41.66
CA ARG A 502 3.00 -6.60 40.43
C ARG A 502 1.91 -5.82 39.73
N ASP A 503 2.25 -4.61 39.33
CA ASP A 503 1.31 -3.70 38.68
C ASP A 503 2.04 -2.75 37.73
N ILE A 504 1.28 -2.07 36.91
CA ILE A 504 1.80 -1.06 35.97
C ILE A 504 1.81 0.33 36.62
N ASN A 505 2.86 1.11 36.37
CA ASN A 505 3.00 2.46 36.93
C ASN A 505 2.26 3.52 36.11
N GLN A 506 2.11 3.31 34.81
CA GLN A 506 1.46 4.23 33.88
C GLN A 506 0.21 3.56 33.30
N LYS A 507 -0.88 4.33 33.13
CA LYS A 507 -2.13 3.79 32.57
C LYS A 507 -1.90 3.24 31.17
N SER A 508 -2.13 1.95 30.98
CA SER A 508 -1.95 1.27 29.71
C SER A 508 -3.05 1.61 28.72
N TRP A 509 -2.67 1.92 27.48
CA TRP A 509 -3.58 2.20 26.38
C TRP A 509 -3.62 1.06 25.35
N ARG A 510 -2.46 0.45 25.03
CA ARG A 510 -2.38 -0.62 24.04
C ARG A 510 -1.28 -1.62 24.38
N LEU A 511 -1.60 -2.91 24.39
CA LEU A 511 -0.59 -3.97 24.48
C LEU A 511 0.16 -4.12 23.14
N THR A 512 1.49 -4.22 23.17
CA THR A 512 2.35 -4.27 21.98
C THR A 512 3.12 -5.58 21.85
N SER A 513 3.50 -6.18 22.97
CA SER A 513 4.11 -7.49 22.98
C SER A 513 3.90 -8.18 24.31
N LEU A 514 4.00 -9.50 24.30
CA LEU A 514 4.12 -10.31 25.51
C LEU A 514 5.23 -11.33 25.33
N THR A 515 5.88 -11.70 26.42
CA THR A 515 6.91 -12.74 26.45
C THR A 515 6.62 -13.67 27.61
N VAL A 516 6.50 -14.96 27.29
CA VAL A 516 6.29 -16.01 28.28
C VAL A 516 7.51 -16.94 28.25
N SER A 517 8.12 -17.13 29.40
CA SER A 517 9.13 -18.16 29.65
C SER A 517 8.47 -19.31 30.41
N TYR A 518 8.68 -20.52 29.92
CA TYR A 518 8.10 -21.70 30.50
C TYR A 518 8.93 -22.97 30.24
N LYS A 519 8.88 -23.89 31.20
CA LYS A 519 9.34 -25.27 31.08
C LYS A 519 8.37 -26.18 31.81
N GLY A 520 7.29 -26.54 31.12
CA GLY A 520 6.13 -27.21 31.71
C GLY A 520 5.23 -26.28 32.52
N LEU A 521 5.78 -25.42 33.39
CA LEU A 521 5.09 -24.35 34.12
C LEU A 521 5.58 -22.97 33.65
N ILE A 522 4.77 -21.92 33.84
CA ILE A 522 5.18 -20.54 33.55
C ILE A 522 6.06 -20.03 34.70
N ASP A 523 7.34 -19.77 34.39
CA ASP A 523 8.33 -19.26 35.34
C ASP A 523 8.61 -17.77 35.19
N ALA A 524 8.41 -17.19 34.00
CA ALA A 524 8.51 -15.76 33.80
C ALA A 524 7.52 -15.19 32.78
N PHE A 525 7.04 -13.97 33.05
CA PHE A 525 6.12 -13.23 32.20
C PHE A 525 6.55 -11.75 32.10
N SER A 526 6.65 -11.23 30.89
CA SER A 526 6.86 -9.80 30.63
C SER A 526 5.99 -9.33 29.48
N PHE A 527 5.74 -8.03 29.41
CA PHE A 527 4.97 -7.44 28.32
C PHE A 527 5.36 -5.97 28.11
N SER A 528 5.11 -5.46 26.92
CA SER A 528 5.25 -4.05 26.61
C SER A 528 3.92 -3.47 26.16
N TYR A 529 3.65 -2.24 26.56
CA TYR A 529 2.43 -1.52 26.18
C TYR A 529 2.72 -0.05 25.89
N ILE A 530 1.83 0.62 25.18
CA ILE A 530 1.81 2.08 25.01
C ILE A 530 0.94 2.67 26.11
N ASP A 531 1.45 3.64 26.86
CA ASP A 531 0.65 4.35 27.87
C ASP A 531 -0.26 5.41 27.23
N GLN A 532 -1.14 6.02 28.03
CA GLN A 532 -2.05 7.08 27.58
C GLN A 532 -1.33 8.35 27.08
N ALA A 533 -0.02 8.50 27.32
CA ALA A 533 0.81 9.57 26.79
C ALA A 533 1.55 9.19 25.49
N GLY A 534 1.31 7.98 24.96
CA GLY A 534 1.93 7.49 23.72
C GLY A 534 3.34 6.90 23.90
N LYS A 535 3.84 6.77 25.14
CA LYS A 535 5.17 6.23 25.42
C LYS A 535 5.12 4.72 25.61
N LYS A 536 6.08 3.99 25.02
CA LYS A 536 6.24 2.55 25.23
C LYS A 536 6.81 2.29 26.63
N GLN A 537 6.13 1.42 27.36
CA GLN A 537 6.49 0.93 28.68
C GLN A 537 6.78 -0.57 28.58
N SER A 538 7.79 -1.04 29.30
CA SER A 538 8.11 -2.47 29.40
C SER A 538 7.97 -2.91 30.86
N VAL A 539 7.29 -4.02 31.08
CA VAL A 539 6.93 -4.53 32.39
C VAL A 539 7.42 -5.97 32.55
N GLY A 540 8.06 -6.23 33.69
CA GLY A 540 8.66 -7.51 34.00
C GLY A 540 10.17 -7.55 33.75
N PRO A 541 10.78 -8.74 33.73
CA PRO A 541 10.13 -10.04 33.95
C PRO A 541 9.53 -10.15 35.36
N TRP A 542 8.33 -10.72 35.42
CA TRP A 542 7.72 -11.22 36.65
C TRP A 542 8.07 -12.69 36.77
N GLY A 543 8.44 -13.15 37.96
CA GLY A 543 9.03 -14.49 38.12
C GLY A 543 10.56 -14.44 37.99
N GLU A 544 11.23 -15.55 38.29
CA GLU A 544 12.70 -15.60 38.29
C GLU A 544 13.29 -15.94 36.92
N GLY A 545 12.63 -16.80 36.13
CA GLY A 545 13.11 -17.30 34.83
C GLY A 545 14.42 -18.10 34.92
N TYR A 546 14.49 -19.31 34.34
CA TYR A 546 15.72 -20.11 34.34
C TYR A 546 16.43 -20.08 32.98
N TYR A 547 17.76 -20.20 33.02
CA TYR A 547 18.63 -20.17 31.84
C TYR A 547 18.36 -21.27 30.80
N ASN A 548 17.50 -22.25 31.08
CA ASN A 548 17.20 -23.40 30.22
C ASN A 548 15.71 -23.51 29.82
N ASP A 549 14.94 -22.42 29.93
CA ASP A 549 13.50 -22.41 29.65
C ASP A 549 13.20 -22.02 28.19
N THR A 550 12.00 -22.38 27.71
CA THR A 550 11.53 -21.95 26.39
C THR A 550 10.90 -20.58 26.51
N THR A 551 11.51 -19.59 25.86
CA THR A 551 10.97 -18.22 25.78
C THR A 551 10.24 -18.01 24.47
N LYS A 552 8.98 -17.58 24.54
CA LYS A 552 8.18 -17.18 23.38
C LYS A 552 7.77 -15.72 23.53
N THR A 553 8.16 -14.91 22.56
CA THR A 553 7.72 -13.53 22.42
C THR A 553 6.69 -13.44 21.31
N ILE A 554 5.56 -12.82 21.64
CA ILE A 554 4.52 -12.44 20.67
C ILE A 554 4.63 -10.93 20.51
N SER A 555 4.80 -10.49 19.28
CA SER A 555 4.70 -9.08 18.89
C SER A 555 3.36 -8.89 18.20
N PHE A 556 2.49 -8.07 18.80
CA PHE A 556 1.17 -7.83 18.23
C PHE A 556 1.28 -6.82 17.09
N GLY A 557 0.72 -7.19 15.93
CA GLY A 557 0.62 -6.28 14.80
C GLY A 557 -0.23 -5.04 15.13
N PRO A 558 -0.19 -3.99 14.29
CA PRO A 558 -0.86 -2.73 14.60
C PRO A 558 -2.40 -2.81 14.54
N ALA A 559 -2.96 -3.83 13.89
CA ALA A 559 -4.38 -4.18 13.94
C ALA A 559 -4.71 -5.31 14.92
N GLU A 560 -3.70 -5.96 15.51
CA GLU A 560 -3.88 -7.11 16.38
C GLU A 560 -4.03 -6.68 17.85
N PHE A 561 -5.08 -7.18 18.50
CA PHE A 561 -5.40 -6.87 19.88
C PHE A 561 -5.97 -8.09 20.60
N VAL A 562 -5.66 -8.21 21.90
CA VAL A 562 -6.10 -9.35 22.72
C VAL A 562 -7.55 -9.12 23.15
N LYS A 563 -8.41 -10.09 22.81
CA LYS A 563 -9.83 -10.12 23.14
C LYS A 563 -10.11 -11.00 24.36
N GLU A 564 -9.32 -12.05 24.52
CA GLU A 564 -9.57 -13.05 25.53
C GLU A 564 -8.26 -13.62 26.08
N VAL A 565 -8.29 -13.93 27.38
CA VAL A 565 -7.22 -14.66 28.08
C VAL A 565 -7.84 -15.85 28.78
N CYS A 566 -7.30 -17.03 28.49
CA CYS A 566 -7.65 -18.29 29.11
C CYS A 566 -6.45 -18.86 29.84
N GLY A 567 -6.69 -19.65 30.88
CA GLY A 567 -5.63 -20.37 31.58
C GLY A 567 -6.16 -21.29 32.65
N ALA A 568 -5.24 -21.88 33.40
CA ALA A 568 -5.55 -22.55 34.65
C ALA A 568 -4.50 -22.25 35.71
N TYR A 569 -4.93 -22.27 36.96
CA TYR A 569 -4.05 -22.15 38.12
C TYR A 569 -4.32 -23.29 39.09
N GLY A 570 -3.33 -23.66 39.89
CA GLY A 570 -3.47 -24.77 40.84
C GLY A 570 -2.26 -24.90 41.75
N ASN A 571 -2.37 -25.80 42.73
CA ASN A 571 -1.29 -26.04 43.68
C ASN A 571 -0.07 -26.66 42.98
N HIS A 572 1.11 -26.18 43.35
CA HIS A 572 2.41 -26.72 42.99
C HIS A 572 3.35 -26.54 44.18
N ASN A 573 3.70 -27.65 44.84
CA ASN A 573 4.60 -27.65 46.01
C ASN A 573 4.11 -26.75 47.16
N GLY A 574 2.79 -26.70 47.40
CA GLY A 574 2.17 -25.93 48.48
C GLY A 574 1.87 -24.46 48.16
N ILE A 575 2.13 -24.02 46.93
CA ILE A 575 1.82 -22.67 46.44
C ILE A 575 0.90 -22.76 45.23
N VAL A 576 -0.16 -21.95 45.21
CA VAL A 576 -1.07 -21.87 44.06
C VAL A 576 -0.49 -20.92 43.02
N ILE A 577 -0.21 -21.43 41.81
CA ILE A 577 0.41 -20.69 40.72
C ILE A 577 -0.40 -20.85 39.42
N VAL A 578 -0.21 -19.91 38.49
CA VAL A 578 -0.71 -20.01 37.11
C VAL A 578 0.10 -21.08 36.37
N LYS A 579 -0.59 -22.14 35.92
CA LYS A 579 0.03 -23.31 35.27
C LYS A 579 0.18 -23.12 33.77
N PHE A 580 -0.81 -22.52 33.11
CA PHE A 580 -0.73 -22.18 31.69
C PHE A 580 -1.58 -20.97 31.32
N LEU A 581 -1.25 -20.33 30.20
CA LEU A 581 -1.96 -19.19 29.61
C LEU A 581 -2.13 -19.35 28.11
N THR A 582 -3.26 -18.89 27.59
CA THR A 582 -3.59 -18.78 26.17
C THR A 582 -4.17 -17.39 25.92
N PHE A 583 -3.71 -16.74 24.87
CA PHE A 583 -4.14 -15.40 24.48
C PHE A 583 -4.84 -15.48 23.12
N VAL A 584 -6.08 -15.01 23.07
CA VAL A 584 -6.89 -14.99 21.83
C VAL A 584 -6.98 -13.54 21.34
N THR A 585 -6.56 -13.32 20.10
CA THR A 585 -6.60 -12.01 19.41
C THR A 585 -7.68 -12.00 18.33
N ASN A 586 -7.82 -10.88 17.61
CA ASN A 586 -8.59 -10.85 16.36
C ASN A 586 -7.94 -11.62 15.20
N GLU A 587 -6.62 -11.82 15.23
CA GLU A 587 -5.87 -12.43 14.12
C GLU A 587 -5.54 -13.91 14.37
N GLY A 588 -5.57 -14.37 15.63
CA GLY A 588 -5.24 -15.75 15.94
C GLY A 588 -5.29 -16.08 17.43
N THR A 589 -4.75 -17.25 17.76
CA THR A 589 -4.62 -17.73 19.14
C THR A 589 -3.18 -18.12 19.42
N TYR A 590 -2.66 -17.68 20.56
CA TYR A 590 -1.28 -17.96 20.98
C TYR A 590 -1.26 -18.73 22.29
N GLY A 591 -0.49 -19.83 22.29
CA GLY A 591 -0.39 -20.76 23.40
C GLY A 591 -1.06 -22.10 23.08
N PRO A 592 -1.33 -22.95 24.09
CA PRO A 592 -1.08 -22.69 25.50
C PRO A 592 0.43 -22.61 25.81
N PHE A 593 0.80 -21.67 26.66
CA PHE A 593 2.14 -21.57 27.24
C PHE A 593 2.13 -22.19 28.63
N GLY A 594 2.95 -23.21 28.86
CA GLY A 594 2.85 -24.08 30.04
C GLY A 594 1.86 -25.24 29.82
N THR A 595 1.68 -26.08 30.85
CA THR A 595 0.85 -27.30 30.78
C THR A 595 -0.06 -27.42 32.01
N PRO A 596 -1.33 -27.80 31.83
CA PRO A 596 -2.22 -28.10 32.97
C PRO A 596 -1.80 -29.36 33.73
N ASP A 597 -1.24 -30.35 33.03
CA ASP A 597 -0.99 -31.72 33.52
C ASP A 597 0.48 -32.00 33.86
N HIS A 598 1.20 -31.02 34.40
CA HIS A 598 2.56 -31.29 34.87
C HIS A 598 2.52 -32.41 35.93
N PRO A 599 3.28 -33.52 35.77
CA PRO A 599 3.24 -34.66 36.69
C PRO A 599 3.79 -34.26 38.05
N GLY A 600 2.89 -33.89 38.95
CA GLY A 600 3.13 -33.57 40.34
C GLY A 600 1.91 -33.97 41.17
N PRO A 601 2.04 -34.15 42.48
CA PRO A 601 1.02 -34.80 43.32
C PRO A 601 -0.31 -34.03 43.48
N ASP A 602 -0.46 -32.84 42.88
CA ASP A 602 -1.62 -31.95 43.03
C ASP A 602 -2.50 -31.93 41.76
N VAL A 603 -3.61 -32.69 41.81
CA VAL A 603 -4.45 -33.07 40.64
C VAL A 603 -5.59 -32.06 40.34
N SER A 604 -5.77 -30.98 41.09
CA SER A 604 -6.84 -30.00 40.80
C SER A 604 -6.30 -28.66 40.26
N ALA A 605 -6.51 -28.40 38.96
CA ALA A 605 -6.30 -27.09 38.34
C ALA A 605 -7.64 -26.42 38.04
N THR A 606 -7.81 -25.19 38.52
CA THR A 606 -9.00 -24.36 38.25
C THR A 606 -8.79 -23.59 36.98
N HIS A 607 -9.66 -23.82 35.99
CA HIS A 607 -9.63 -23.11 34.72
C HIS A 607 -10.32 -21.75 34.85
N PHE A 608 -9.79 -20.77 34.13
CA PHE A 608 -10.42 -19.46 33.97
C PHE A 608 -10.42 -19.03 32.51
N ARG A 609 -11.44 -18.25 32.18
CA ARG A 609 -11.62 -17.62 30.88
C ARG A 609 -12.12 -16.21 31.11
N PHE A 610 -11.41 -15.24 30.55
CA PHE A 610 -11.83 -13.85 30.55
C PHE A 610 -11.95 -13.36 29.11
N VAL A 611 -13.12 -12.84 28.77
CA VAL A 611 -13.43 -12.24 27.47
C VAL A 611 -13.71 -10.77 27.72
N ALA A 612 -13.03 -9.89 26.99
CA ALA A 612 -13.32 -8.47 27.05
C ALA A 612 -14.71 -8.18 26.48
N ASP A 613 -15.46 -7.27 27.10
CA ASP A 613 -16.78 -6.84 26.63
C ASP A 613 -16.74 -6.33 25.19
N GLU A 614 -17.88 -6.35 24.50
CA GLU A 614 -17.99 -5.87 23.11
C GLU A 614 -17.48 -4.42 22.97
N GLY A 615 -16.50 -4.23 22.07
CA GLY A 615 -15.79 -2.95 21.91
C GLY A 615 -14.69 -2.68 22.94
N SER A 616 -14.31 -3.66 23.77
CA SER A 616 -13.18 -3.55 24.70
C SER A 616 -12.02 -4.46 24.31
N THR A 617 -10.81 -4.08 24.70
CA THR A 617 -9.60 -4.90 24.50
C THR A 617 -8.74 -4.95 25.75
N ILE A 618 -7.96 -6.02 25.90
CA ILE A 618 -6.98 -6.19 26.95
C ILE A 618 -5.70 -5.43 26.59
N VAL A 619 -5.33 -4.46 27.43
CA VAL A 619 -4.26 -3.48 27.17
C VAL A 619 -3.04 -3.64 28.09
N GLY A 620 -3.12 -4.53 29.07
CA GLY A 620 -2.06 -4.76 30.05
C GLY A 620 -2.45 -5.81 31.08
N PHE A 621 -1.53 -6.08 32.00
CA PHE A 621 -1.71 -7.07 33.05
C PHE A 621 -1.31 -6.51 34.41
N TYR A 622 -1.85 -7.10 35.47
CA TYR A 622 -1.40 -6.95 36.85
C TYR A 622 -1.42 -8.33 37.52
N GLY A 623 -0.83 -8.49 38.70
CA GLY A 623 -0.83 -9.81 39.32
C GLY A 623 0.08 -9.92 40.52
N ARG A 624 0.56 -11.14 40.77
CA ARG A 624 1.51 -11.46 41.82
C ARG A 624 2.57 -12.41 41.28
N SER A 625 3.82 -12.21 41.66
CA SER A 625 4.91 -13.11 41.31
C SER A 625 5.96 -13.22 42.40
N GLY A 626 6.37 -14.45 42.67
CA GLY A 626 7.58 -14.84 43.39
C GLY A 626 8.54 -15.56 42.44
N ARG A 627 8.79 -16.85 42.73
CA ARG A 627 9.56 -17.74 41.85
C ARG A 627 8.84 -18.04 40.53
N TYR A 628 7.51 -18.13 40.58
CA TYR A 628 6.61 -18.35 39.45
C TYR A 628 5.58 -17.22 39.35
N ILE A 629 4.67 -17.31 38.40
CA ILE A 629 3.49 -16.44 38.33
C ILE A 629 2.42 -16.95 39.29
N ASP A 630 2.30 -16.35 40.48
CA ASP A 630 1.31 -16.74 41.49
C ASP A 630 -0.11 -16.39 41.04
N ALA A 631 -0.32 -15.18 40.50
CA ALA A 631 -1.62 -14.74 39.99
C ALA A 631 -1.50 -13.74 38.84
N ILE A 632 -2.50 -13.72 37.97
CA ILE A 632 -2.59 -12.78 36.84
C ILE A 632 -4.00 -12.19 36.72
N GLY A 633 -4.07 -10.91 36.40
CA GLY A 633 -5.27 -10.15 36.07
C GLY A 633 -5.00 -9.25 34.87
N VAL A 634 -6.05 -8.70 34.29
CA VAL A 634 -5.99 -7.95 33.04
C VAL A 634 -6.52 -6.53 33.20
N TYR A 635 -5.94 -5.62 32.42
CA TYR A 635 -6.49 -4.28 32.20
C TYR A 635 -7.27 -4.26 30.90
N THR A 636 -8.50 -3.75 30.94
CA THR A 636 -9.33 -3.53 29.75
C THR A 636 -9.62 -2.05 29.51
N VAL A 637 -9.72 -1.68 28.24
CA VAL A 637 -10.16 -0.35 27.81
C VAL A 637 -11.26 -0.54 26.77
N ARG A 638 -12.33 0.25 26.89
CA ARG A 638 -13.40 0.33 25.90
C ARG A 638 -13.02 1.31 24.80
N VAL A 639 -12.88 0.81 23.58
CA VAL A 639 -12.59 1.57 22.36
C VAL A 639 -13.94 1.91 21.71
N ARG A 640 -14.30 3.20 21.65
CA ARG A 640 -15.58 3.67 21.08
C ARG A 640 -15.51 3.94 19.58
#